data_AF-A0A1E8VW53-F1
#
_entry.id   AF-A0A1E8VW53-F1
#
_cell.length_a   1.000
_cell.length_b   1.000
_cell.length_c   1.000
_cell.angle_alpha   90.00
_cell.angle_beta   90.00
_cell.angle_gamma   90.00
#
_symmetry.space_group_name_H-M   'P 1'
#
loop_
_entity.id
_entity.type
_entity.pdbx_description
1 polymer ?
#
loop_
_entity_poly.entity_id
_entity_poly.type
_entity_poly.pdbx_seq_one_letter_code
_entity_poly.pdbx_strand_id
1 'polypeptide(L)'
;MNQERHKLVLGLDPGIASCGFALLDCDDHKILEMGSHLFDVPQRSKDKVSLAVVRRMARSVRRNTLRTSNRQKHCLELLQGAHLVPHDADKRWFQSRKGDLPLLQLRAEGLDRKLEARELAQILYCLSGRRGYIPHGEVAKRRTGPASQEGIGQDVADVESRKVLGAIANNEKLMHMEGYRTVGEMFFKTNRSRNKKGNYDLCITNAQVQDEVRQLFEAQRSLGNDIATTELEESYLVNLSWEHKDLDYDEKVYQRVGNCTYFSGEPRAARADLSSELCNAYERFGHLVMVHADGSETRLSAAQRRKFLDILFSPVALRGNKTCKVTYAAVRKDLDLSAHDVVFKGVGLEEESKDEVYVPKAWRRLRTLLPESLMGRLLKDRELADDICESLTYASTEESLRRRLTEHYRCDLSDEELDAVMGLPFSSQLFKGYARRSRKALAMLLDAFDSDEEGTVLTLDDAEANSGLRSFRASAERTQRGSFLPPYSRYDPSCNNPVVLRAMGRMRRIVNAIIRRYGVPDEIRIELGRDLKQSKHEKDLIARANRRRKDQNQAWRESIATLKGCGQDEVRGRDLLMMSLFEEQGGKDAYTGAPIDLCRLFDAQEQRYCEIDHALPYSRTCDDSHNNKVLVLSKSNQDKRERTPYEWMTSGEPGAPDWDRYSVLVRLNKRISPRKRRYLLNMNLDEKAQEEFLSRNLNDDRYMSVAVKNFIEDSLVFPEDGLKRHVYAVTGGATAQLRRVWGLNYGPHDKKDRDDDRHHAVDACIIAACSAATIKRVANASKLGRNTLKQVRKERFAQTQPWPGFADEVRVRREFVIPTRMADHGVTGQVFKDTNYRFLGITNDKKQLAMLCGGGKELKKGNVVIGKDGNAHIIEGMAFVRLWLDPAGKKGKGKWYVEPVYYVDIPLMRQGKYVPRFAVLRLARHAWPAAPDHLLKQTPIVMWRNDVLEVDGKLGRFSGMDIMNCSLEFAPLAKGMATNIPTLGRWNKKTKVRVIEEDCLGYCYDARTMGGV
;
A
#
# COMPACT_ATOMS: atom_id res chain seq x y z
N MET A 1 27.33 -45.13 -15.49
CA MET A 1 28.44 -44.23 -15.10
C MET A 1 27.84 -43.16 -14.20
N ASN A 2 28.02 -43.29 -12.87
CA ASN A 2 27.74 -42.21 -11.92
C ASN A 2 28.82 -41.14 -12.13
N GLN A 3 28.49 -40.04 -12.79
CA GLN A 3 29.29 -38.83 -12.63
C GLN A 3 29.02 -38.32 -11.22
N GLU A 4 30.07 -38.25 -10.39
CA GLU A 4 29.98 -37.60 -9.08
C GLU A 4 29.48 -36.16 -9.28
N ARG A 5 28.34 -35.85 -8.70
CA ARG A 5 27.73 -34.52 -8.78
C ARG A 5 28.45 -33.63 -7.78
N HIS A 6 29.11 -32.59 -8.28
CA HIS A 6 29.80 -31.60 -7.46
C HIS A 6 28.79 -30.83 -6.59
N LYS A 7 29.17 -30.51 -5.35
CA LYS A 7 28.35 -29.77 -4.40
C LYS A 7 28.28 -28.28 -4.76
N LEU A 8 27.15 -27.87 -5.28
CA LEU A 8 26.85 -26.50 -5.69
C LEU A 8 26.06 -25.73 -4.63
N VAL A 9 26.55 -24.55 -4.25
CA VAL A 9 25.90 -23.66 -3.27
C VAL A 9 25.64 -22.29 -3.89
N LEU A 10 24.36 -21.93 -4.02
CA LEU A 10 23.92 -20.63 -4.51
C LEU A 10 23.65 -19.66 -3.36
N GLY A 11 24.31 -18.51 -3.33
CA GLY A 11 23.99 -17.38 -2.47
C GLY A 11 23.16 -16.32 -3.18
N LEU A 12 22.12 -15.82 -2.50
CA LEU A 12 21.26 -14.75 -2.99
C LEU A 12 21.19 -13.59 -1.97
N ASP A 13 21.44 -12.37 -2.44
CA ASP A 13 21.24 -11.10 -1.72
C ASP A 13 20.05 -10.34 -2.34
N PRO A 14 18.79 -10.72 -2.05
CA PRO A 14 17.64 -10.06 -2.63
C PRO A 14 17.38 -8.70 -1.97
N GLY A 15 17.28 -7.64 -2.77
CA GLY A 15 16.86 -6.29 -2.40
C GLY A 15 15.65 -5.81 -3.23
N ILE A 16 15.03 -4.70 -2.81
CA ILE A 16 13.88 -4.10 -3.52
C ILE A 16 14.19 -3.60 -4.94
N ALA A 17 15.46 -3.33 -5.26
CA ALA A 17 15.92 -2.76 -6.53
C ALA A 17 17.12 -3.51 -7.14
N SER A 18 17.59 -4.56 -6.46
CA SER A 18 18.78 -5.30 -6.85
C SER A 18 18.70 -6.74 -6.33
N CYS A 19 19.44 -7.63 -6.97
CA CYS A 19 19.66 -8.98 -6.48
C CYS A 19 21.10 -9.37 -6.77
N GLY A 20 21.89 -9.56 -5.72
CA GLY A 20 23.20 -10.19 -5.83
C GLY A 20 23.05 -11.70 -5.93
N PHE A 21 23.88 -12.35 -6.74
CA PHE A 21 23.95 -13.80 -6.83
C PHE A 21 25.39 -14.28 -6.91
N ALA A 22 25.65 -15.46 -6.35
CA ALA A 22 26.91 -16.16 -6.52
C ALA A 22 26.71 -17.67 -6.40
N LEU A 23 27.26 -18.44 -7.34
CA LEU A 23 27.27 -19.90 -7.28
C LEU A 23 28.68 -20.36 -6.90
N LEU A 24 28.81 -21.23 -5.90
CA LEU A 24 30.07 -21.83 -5.49
C LEU A 24 30.06 -23.32 -5.83
N ASP A 25 31.18 -23.81 -6.36
CA ASP A 25 31.53 -25.24 -6.34
C ASP A 25 32.38 -25.48 -5.09
N CYS A 26 31.79 -26.20 -4.11
CA CYS A 26 32.45 -26.45 -2.84
C CYS A 26 33.49 -27.57 -2.92
N ASP A 27 33.44 -28.43 -3.93
CA ASP A 27 34.36 -29.57 -4.08
C ASP A 27 35.61 -29.12 -4.86
N ASP A 28 35.43 -28.34 -5.93
CA ASP A 28 36.53 -27.76 -6.72
C ASP A 28 37.10 -26.46 -6.13
N HIS A 29 36.54 -25.98 -5.00
CA HIS A 29 36.95 -24.73 -4.35
C HIS A 29 36.97 -23.52 -5.30
N LYS A 30 35.88 -23.36 -6.06
CA LYS A 30 35.80 -22.36 -7.13
C LYS A 30 34.49 -21.60 -7.08
N ILE A 31 34.54 -20.30 -7.31
CA ILE A 31 33.31 -19.55 -7.58
C ILE A 31 32.89 -19.89 -9.03
N LEU A 32 31.65 -20.27 -9.33
CA LEU A 32 31.23 -20.54 -10.72
C LEU A 32 30.62 -19.29 -11.35
N GLU A 33 29.74 -18.63 -10.60
CA GLU A 33 29.03 -17.42 -11.01
C GLU A 33 29.12 -16.36 -9.91
N MET A 34 29.20 -15.10 -10.29
CA MET A 34 29.17 -13.97 -9.35
C MET A 34 28.70 -12.72 -10.08
N GLY A 35 27.60 -12.13 -9.65
CA GLY A 35 27.05 -10.95 -10.30
C GLY A 35 25.99 -10.21 -9.51
N SER A 36 25.57 -9.07 -10.05
CA SER A 36 24.52 -8.24 -9.48
C SER A 36 23.57 -7.79 -10.59
N HIS A 37 22.28 -8.07 -10.41
CA HIS A 37 21.24 -7.63 -11.33
C HIS A 37 20.42 -6.51 -10.70
N LEU A 38 20.34 -5.37 -11.38
CA LEU A 38 19.64 -4.17 -10.93
C LEU A 38 18.33 -3.97 -11.70
N PHE A 39 17.32 -3.44 -11.04
CA PHE A 39 16.04 -3.17 -11.65
C PHE A 39 15.35 -1.99 -10.98
N ASP A 40 14.61 -1.21 -11.77
CA ASP A 40 13.90 -0.05 -11.23
C ASP A 40 12.77 -0.52 -10.31
N VAL A 41 12.62 0.16 -9.17
CA VAL A 41 11.44 -0.03 -8.31
C VAL A 41 10.21 0.53 -9.03
N PRO A 42 9.03 -0.14 -9.02
CA PRO A 42 7.82 0.34 -9.68
C PRO A 42 7.16 1.50 -8.92
N GLN A 43 7.92 2.57 -8.71
CA GLN A 43 7.56 3.77 -7.98
C GLN A 43 8.05 5.01 -8.73
N ARG A 44 7.40 6.15 -8.50
CA ARG A 44 7.89 7.44 -9.00
C ARG A 44 9.20 7.81 -8.31
N SER A 45 10.13 8.42 -9.04
CA SER A 45 11.45 8.77 -8.51
C SER A 45 11.40 9.79 -7.37
N LYS A 46 10.50 10.79 -7.48
CA LYS A 46 10.43 11.96 -6.59
C LYS A 46 9.74 11.70 -5.24
N ASP A 47 8.55 11.11 -5.27
CA ASP A 47 7.69 10.90 -4.10
C ASP A 47 7.63 9.43 -3.66
N LYS A 48 8.33 8.53 -4.37
CA LYS A 48 8.36 7.07 -4.15
C LYS A 48 6.97 6.41 -4.08
N VAL A 49 5.95 7.09 -4.60
CA VAL A 49 4.59 6.54 -4.70
C VAL A 49 4.58 5.45 -5.77
N SER A 50 3.94 4.32 -5.46
CA SER A 50 3.77 3.20 -6.40
C SER A 50 3.12 3.66 -7.72
N LEU A 51 3.69 3.23 -8.85
CA LEU A 51 3.13 3.50 -10.19
C LEU A 51 1.69 2.93 -10.33
N ALA A 52 1.37 1.87 -9.58
CA ALA A 52 0.02 1.31 -9.55
C ALA A 52 -0.98 2.26 -8.88
N VAL A 53 -0.58 3.00 -7.85
CA VAL A 53 -1.41 4.01 -7.18
C VAL A 53 -1.66 5.18 -8.12
N VAL A 54 -0.64 5.69 -8.80
CA VAL A 54 -0.77 6.75 -9.82
C VAL A 54 -1.77 6.34 -10.91
N ARG A 55 -1.61 5.12 -11.45
CA ARG A 55 -2.54 4.56 -12.45
C ARG A 55 -3.96 4.41 -11.90
N ARG A 56 -4.11 4.00 -10.63
CA ARG A 56 -5.41 3.85 -9.97
C ARG A 56 -6.11 5.19 -9.82
N MET A 57 -5.41 6.24 -9.38
CA MET A 57 -5.95 7.58 -9.23
C MET A 57 -6.37 8.18 -10.57
N ALA A 58 -5.52 8.08 -11.59
CA ALA A 58 -5.87 8.52 -12.95
C ALA A 58 -7.10 7.77 -13.51
N ARG A 59 -7.23 6.46 -13.22
CA ARG A 59 -8.42 5.68 -13.60
C ARG A 59 -9.67 6.15 -12.86
N SER A 60 -9.54 6.44 -11.56
CA SER A 60 -10.64 6.97 -10.73
C SER A 60 -11.17 8.29 -11.29
N VAL A 61 -10.26 9.24 -11.57
CA VAL A 61 -10.61 10.54 -12.17
C VAL A 61 -11.31 10.35 -13.52
N ARG A 62 -10.77 9.52 -14.43
CA ARG A 62 -11.42 9.24 -15.73
C ARG A 62 -12.84 8.68 -15.58
N ARG A 63 -13.06 7.76 -14.63
CA ARG A 63 -14.39 7.20 -14.36
C ARG A 63 -15.34 8.26 -13.83
N ASN A 64 -14.89 9.10 -12.90
CA ASN A 64 -15.72 10.16 -12.33
C ASN A 64 -16.08 11.23 -13.37
N THR A 65 -15.14 11.61 -14.24
CA THR A 65 -15.40 12.51 -15.37
C THR A 65 -16.42 11.90 -16.34
N LEU A 66 -16.26 10.64 -16.73
CA LEU A 66 -17.19 9.95 -17.62
C LEU A 66 -18.59 9.84 -17.02
N ARG A 67 -18.69 9.44 -15.74
CA ARG A 67 -19.96 9.34 -15.02
C ARG A 67 -20.65 10.70 -14.92
N THR A 68 -19.91 11.77 -14.61
CA THR A 68 -20.48 13.12 -14.59
C THR A 68 -21.00 13.52 -15.96
N SER A 69 -20.25 13.23 -17.03
CA SER A 69 -20.68 13.48 -18.40
C SER A 69 -21.95 12.69 -18.76
N ASN A 70 -22.04 11.42 -18.38
CA ASN A 70 -23.21 10.58 -18.64
C ASN A 70 -24.44 11.08 -17.87
N ARG A 71 -24.27 11.44 -16.59
CA ARG A 71 -25.35 12.01 -15.76
C ARG A 71 -25.88 13.33 -16.35
N GLN A 72 -24.98 14.21 -16.80
CA GLN A 72 -25.38 15.45 -17.46
C GLN A 72 -26.04 15.20 -18.83
N LYS A 73 -25.62 14.17 -19.57
CA LYS A 73 -26.29 13.74 -20.80
C LYS A 73 -27.72 13.28 -20.50
N HIS A 74 -27.91 12.42 -19.50
CA HIS A 74 -29.24 11.98 -19.10
C HIS A 74 -30.10 13.13 -18.56
N CYS A 75 -29.50 14.08 -17.85
CA CYS A 75 -30.18 15.31 -17.44
C CYS A 75 -30.69 16.11 -18.64
N LEU A 76 -29.88 16.24 -19.69
CA LEU A 76 -30.29 16.92 -20.91
C LEU A 76 -31.44 16.19 -21.60
N GLU A 77 -31.36 14.85 -21.73
CA GLU A 77 -32.44 14.03 -22.29
C GLU A 77 -33.76 14.17 -21.51
N LEU A 78 -33.70 14.19 -20.17
CA LEU A 78 -34.86 14.43 -19.32
C LEU A 78 -35.48 15.82 -19.55
N LEU A 79 -34.64 16.86 -19.62
CA LEU A 79 -35.11 18.23 -19.87
C LEU A 79 -35.69 18.40 -21.29
N GLN A 80 -35.16 17.66 -22.27
CA GLN A 80 -35.69 17.63 -23.64
C GLN A 80 -37.05 16.92 -23.70
N GLY A 81 -37.17 15.77 -23.03
CA GLY A 81 -38.42 15.01 -22.95
C GLY A 81 -39.54 15.77 -22.24
N ALA A 82 -39.20 16.61 -21.27
CA ALA A 82 -40.15 17.50 -20.60
C ALA A 82 -40.38 18.83 -21.33
N HIS A 83 -39.79 19.03 -22.52
CA HIS A 83 -39.90 20.26 -23.32
C HIS A 83 -39.39 21.54 -22.65
N LEU A 84 -38.50 21.44 -21.64
CA LEU A 84 -37.87 22.61 -21.01
C LEU A 84 -36.73 23.20 -21.87
N VAL A 85 -36.15 22.39 -22.77
CA VAL A 85 -35.10 22.80 -23.69
C VAL A 85 -35.37 22.26 -25.10
N PRO A 86 -34.87 22.92 -26.15
CA PRO A 86 -34.95 22.40 -27.52
C PRO A 86 -34.34 21.00 -27.67
N HIS A 87 -34.91 20.18 -28.56
CA HIS A 87 -34.44 18.81 -28.81
C HIS A 87 -33.02 18.76 -29.40
N ASP A 88 -32.55 19.83 -30.06
CA ASP A 88 -31.20 19.97 -30.59
C ASP A 88 -30.25 20.69 -29.62
N ALA A 89 -30.71 21.05 -28.42
CA ALA A 89 -29.89 21.74 -27.42
C ALA A 89 -28.70 20.88 -26.99
N ASP A 90 -27.54 21.53 -26.81
CA ASP A 90 -26.35 20.93 -26.22
C ASP A 90 -25.97 21.63 -24.91
N LYS A 91 -24.86 21.21 -24.30
CA LYS A 91 -24.34 21.81 -23.06
C LYS A 91 -24.09 23.33 -23.15
N ARG A 92 -23.94 23.91 -24.35
CA ARG A 92 -23.73 25.36 -24.54
C ARG A 92 -25.01 26.13 -24.32
N TRP A 93 -26.18 25.49 -24.46
CA TRP A 93 -27.47 26.13 -24.24
C TRP A 93 -27.65 26.65 -22.81
N PHE A 94 -27.06 25.96 -21.83
CA PHE A 94 -27.10 26.33 -20.40
C PHE A 94 -26.07 27.39 -20.00
N GLN A 95 -25.18 27.81 -20.90
CA GLN A 95 -24.24 28.89 -20.61
C GLN A 95 -24.99 30.21 -20.45
N SER A 96 -24.53 31.04 -19.50
CA SER A 96 -25.10 32.37 -19.27
C SER A 96 -24.99 33.22 -20.52
N ARG A 97 -26.10 33.82 -20.93
CA ARG A 97 -26.20 34.79 -22.03
C ARG A 97 -26.53 36.17 -21.49
N LYS A 98 -26.38 37.19 -22.33
CA LYS A 98 -26.78 38.56 -21.97
C LYS A 98 -28.27 38.57 -21.62
N GLY A 99 -28.61 39.01 -20.41
CA GLY A 99 -29.98 39.02 -19.89
C GLY A 99 -30.31 37.88 -18.93
N ASP A 100 -29.52 36.80 -18.88
CA ASP A 100 -29.71 35.74 -17.89
C ASP A 100 -29.32 36.26 -16.49
N LEU A 101 -30.13 35.95 -15.47
CA LEU A 101 -29.75 36.19 -14.08
C LEU A 101 -28.67 35.20 -13.61
N PRO A 102 -27.84 35.59 -12.61
CA PRO A 102 -26.91 34.67 -11.98
C PRO A 102 -27.60 33.41 -11.42
N LEU A 103 -27.02 32.23 -11.67
CA LEU A 103 -27.57 30.94 -11.23
C LEU A 103 -27.87 30.83 -9.72
N LEU A 104 -27.11 31.52 -8.86
CA LEU A 104 -27.40 31.53 -7.42
C LEU A 104 -28.64 32.34 -7.08
N GLN A 105 -28.83 33.46 -7.79
CA GLN A 105 -30.00 34.30 -7.64
C GLN A 105 -31.25 33.53 -8.08
N LEU A 106 -31.19 32.84 -9.23
CA LEU A 106 -32.29 31.99 -9.71
C LEU A 106 -32.70 30.90 -8.71
N ARG A 107 -31.73 30.25 -8.04
CA ARG A 107 -31.99 29.22 -7.02
C ARG A 107 -32.70 29.75 -5.77
N ALA A 108 -32.41 31.00 -5.39
CA ALA A 108 -33.03 31.63 -4.23
C ALA A 108 -34.40 32.23 -4.58
N GLU A 109 -34.48 33.04 -5.65
CA GLU A 109 -35.71 33.67 -6.08
C GLU A 109 -36.77 32.68 -6.57
N GLY A 110 -36.35 31.51 -7.07
CA GLY A 110 -37.27 30.44 -7.46
C GLY A 110 -38.12 29.88 -6.31
N LEU A 111 -37.85 30.26 -5.05
CA LEU A 111 -38.72 29.94 -3.92
C LEU A 111 -39.87 30.95 -3.77
N ASP A 112 -39.75 32.15 -4.35
CA ASP A 112 -40.63 33.29 -4.11
C ASP A 112 -41.31 33.81 -5.39
N ARG A 113 -40.81 33.44 -6.58
CA ARG A 113 -41.41 33.81 -7.88
C ARG A 113 -41.42 32.65 -8.86
N LYS A 114 -42.34 32.72 -9.84
CA LYS A 114 -42.40 31.77 -10.95
C LYS A 114 -41.11 31.85 -11.80
N LEU A 115 -40.54 30.69 -12.12
CA LEU A 115 -39.37 30.53 -12.98
C LEU A 115 -39.78 30.22 -14.41
N GLU A 116 -39.08 30.82 -15.36
CA GLU A 116 -39.18 30.49 -16.78
C GLU A 116 -38.56 29.11 -17.07
N ALA A 117 -39.00 28.46 -18.16
CA ALA A 117 -38.49 27.13 -18.55
C ALA A 117 -36.95 27.09 -18.66
N ARG A 118 -36.35 28.17 -19.19
CA ARG A 118 -34.90 28.33 -19.28
C ARG A 118 -34.23 28.45 -17.91
N GLU A 119 -34.82 29.18 -16.98
CA GLU A 119 -34.27 29.38 -15.64
C GLU A 119 -34.28 28.05 -14.87
N LEU A 120 -35.41 27.34 -14.87
CA LEU A 120 -35.54 26.03 -14.23
C LEU A 120 -34.57 25.01 -14.85
N ALA A 121 -34.47 24.95 -16.19
CA ALA A 121 -33.54 24.08 -16.88
C ALA A 121 -32.06 24.38 -16.53
N GLN A 122 -31.68 25.66 -16.40
CA GLN A 122 -30.33 26.07 -15.99
C GLN A 122 -30.02 25.62 -14.55
N ILE A 123 -30.97 25.76 -13.62
CA ILE A 123 -30.81 25.29 -12.23
C ILE A 123 -30.59 23.77 -12.22
N LEU A 124 -31.50 23.00 -12.83
CA LEU A 124 -31.48 21.55 -12.83
C LEU A 124 -30.20 20.99 -13.49
N TYR A 125 -29.80 21.53 -14.64
CA TYR A 125 -28.57 21.09 -15.31
C TYR A 125 -27.30 21.41 -14.48
N CYS A 126 -27.28 22.57 -13.80
CA CYS A 126 -26.19 22.97 -12.92
C CYS A 126 -26.05 22.06 -11.69
N LEU A 127 -27.17 21.78 -11.01
CA LEU A 127 -27.21 20.91 -9.82
C LEU A 127 -26.83 19.47 -10.17
N SER A 128 -27.24 18.94 -11.33
CA SER A 128 -26.82 17.62 -11.81
C SER A 128 -25.30 17.52 -11.99
N GLY A 129 -24.66 18.59 -12.47
CA GLY A 129 -23.20 18.68 -12.55
C GLY A 129 -22.49 18.79 -11.20
N ARG A 130 -23.18 19.31 -10.17
CA ARG A 130 -22.62 19.64 -8.83
C ARG A 130 -23.49 19.11 -7.70
N ARG A 131 -23.75 17.82 -7.74
CA ARG A 131 -24.74 17.13 -6.91
C ARG A 131 -24.40 16.96 -5.41
N GLY A 132 -23.39 17.63 -4.88
CA GLY A 132 -22.95 17.43 -3.50
C GLY A 132 -22.24 16.08 -3.24
N TYR A 133 -21.84 15.87 -1.98
CA TYR A 133 -21.19 14.66 -1.48
C TYR A 133 -22.22 13.60 -1.06
N ILE A 134 -22.03 12.35 -1.46
CA ILE A 134 -22.87 11.23 -1.00
C ILE A 134 -22.09 10.49 0.09
N PRO A 135 -22.59 10.46 1.35
CA PRO A 135 -21.95 9.71 2.42
C PRO A 135 -22.10 8.20 2.16
N HIS A 136 -20.99 7.49 2.06
CA HIS A 136 -20.99 6.02 2.02
C HIS A 136 -20.78 5.49 3.45
N GLY A 137 -21.75 4.73 3.97
CA GLY A 137 -21.69 4.13 5.31
C GLY A 137 -22.36 4.94 6.42
N GLU A 138 -23.48 5.61 6.19
CA GLU A 138 -24.29 6.23 7.27
C GLU A 138 -25.61 5.48 7.43
N VAL A 139 -25.72 4.53 8.38
CA VAL A 139 -27.03 3.95 8.72
C VAL A 139 -27.42 4.03 10.19
N ALA A 140 -26.48 4.33 11.11
CA ALA A 140 -26.82 4.44 12.54
C ALA A 140 -27.59 5.73 12.94
N LYS A 141 -27.97 6.61 12.00
CA LYS A 141 -28.64 7.88 12.32
C LYS A 141 -30.18 7.79 12.45
N ARG A 142 -30.84 6.73 11.96
CA ARG A 142 -32.31 6.75 11.78
C ARG A 142 -33.16 6.24 12.94
N ARG A 143 -32.63 5.56 13.96
CA ARG A 143 -33.46 4.86 14.97
C ARG A 143 -33.25 5.27 16.44
N THR A 144 -32.29 6.12 16.77
CA THR A 144 -32.14 6.65 18.14
C THR A 144 -32.27 8.17 18.14
N GLY A 145 -33.02 8.71 19.11
CA GLY A 145 -33.25 10.15 19.28
C GLY A 145 -31.96 10.96 19.49
N PRO A 146 -32.03 12.24 19.93
CA PRO A 146 -30.95 13.23 19.84
C PRO A 146 -29.63 12.94 20.60
N ALA A 147 -29.42 11.74 21.13
CA ALA A 147 -28.30 11.37 21.98
C ALA A 147 -27.69 10.00 21.61
N SER A 148 -27.06 9.89 20.43
CA SER A 148 -25.99 8.90 20.17
C SER A 148 -25.31 9.18 18.81
N GLN A 149 -24.40 10.16 18.80
CA GLN A 149 -23.58 10.49 17.63
C GLN A 149 -22.34 9.58 17.52
N GLU A 150 -22.49 8.26 17.55
CA GLU A 150 -21.32 7.36 17.54
C GLU A 150 -21.34 6.41 16.35
N GLY A 151 -20.50 6.74 15.37
CA GLY A 151 -19.55 5.78 14.80
C GLY A 151 -19.92 5.07 13.50
N ILE A 152 -19.41 5.54 12.35
CA ILE A 152 -19.12 4.65 11.19
C ILE A 152 -17.73 4.96 10.56
N GLY A 153 -17.10 3.93 9.99
CA GLY A 153 -15.68 3.79 9.63
C GLY A 153 -15.15 4.78 8.60
N GLN A 154 -14.09 5.48 8.99
CA GLN A 154 -13.31 6.42 8.17
C GLN A 154 -11.89 5.91 7.89
N ASP A 155 -11.60 4.62 8.08
CA ASP A 155 -10.23 4.08 8.09
C ASP A 155 -9.51 4.06 6.73
N VAL A 156 -10.06 4.73 5.71
CA VAL A 156 -9.36 5.05 4.45
C VAL A 156 -9.63 6.49 3.98
N ALA A 157 -10.25 7.32 4.81
CA ALA A 157 -10.56 8.70 4.45
C ALA A 157 -9.34 9.60 4.71
N ASP A 158 -8.69 10.00 3.62
CA ASP A 158 -7.66 11.03 3.58
C ASP A 158 -8.10 12.31 4.34
N VAL A 159 -7.14 13.08 4.86
CA VAL A 159 -7.31 14.40 5.48
C VAL A 159 -8.33 15.26 4.72
N GLU A 160 -8.35 15.21 3.40
CA GLU A 160 -9.31 15.93 2.56
C GLU A 160 -10.77 15.51 2.83
N SER A 161 -11.08 14.22 2.98
CA SER A 161 -12.44 13.75 3.26
C SER A 161 -12.95 14.25 4.62
N ARG A 162 -12.09 14.40 5.62
CA ARG A 162 -12.45 15.01 6.92
C ARG A 162 -12.76 16.50 6.80
N LYS A 163 -12.03 17.21 5.94
CA LYS A 163 -12.29 18.62 5.62
C LYS A 163 -13.62 18.80 4.89
N VAL A 164 -14.01 17.84 4.05
CA VAL A 164 -15.34 17.82 3.41
C VAL A 164 -16.44 17.60 4.46
N LEU A 165 -16.36 16.53 5.26
CA LEU A 165 -17.44 16.13 6.18
C LEU A 165 -17.77 17.19 7.24
N GLY A 166 -16.77 17.78 7.89
CA GLY A 166 -17.09 18.84 8.86
C GLY A 166 -17.42 20.20 8.20
N ALA A 167 -17.11 20.42 6.92
CA ALA A 167 -17.61 21.60 6.21
C ALA A 167 -19.11 21.45 5.92
N ILE A 168 -19.53 20.23 5.58
CA ILE A 168 -20.94 19.85 5.50
C ILE A 168 -21.64 20.11 6.83
N ALA A 169 -21.09 19.62 7.96
CA ALA A 169 -21.69 19.83 9.28
C ALA A 169 -21.76 21.33 9.68
N ASN A 170 -20.74 22.12 9.32
CA ASN A 170 -20.78 23.58 9.56
C ASN A 170 -21.86 24.26 8.72
N ASN A 171 -22.05 23.86 7.47
CA ASN A 171 -23.10 24.39 6.61
C ASN A 171 -24.49 23.99 7.10
N GLU A 172 -24.68 22.77 7.60
CA GLU A 172 -25.92 22.34 8.26
C GLU A 172 -26.24 23.24 9.47
N LYS A 173 -25.25 23.47 10.36
CA LYS A 173 -25.42 24.38 11.50
C LYS A 173 -25.78 25.80 11.04
N LEU A 174 -25.10 26.31 10.02
CA LEU A 174 -25.37 27.65 9.48
C LEU A 174 -26.80 27.75 8.93
N MET A 175 -27.27 26.75 8.19
CA MET A 175 -28.66 26.70 7.71
C MET A 175 -29.67 26.75 8.85
N HIS A 176 -29.44 25.99 9.92
CA HIS A 176 -30.34 25.98 11.08
C HIS A 176 -30.31 27.29 11.87
N MET A 177 -29.12 27.86 12.13
CA MET A 177 -28.99 29.08 12.93
C MET A 177 -29.58 30.30 12.24
N GLU A 178 -29.36 30.45 10.93
CA GLU A 178 -29.81 31.61 10.15
C GLU A 178 -31.18 31.40 9.48
N GLY A 179 -31.78 30.20 9.64
CA GLY A 179 -33.11 29.89 9.13
C GLY A 179 -33.21 29.83 7.59
N TYR A 180 -32.17 29.39 6.89
CA TYR A 180 -32.22 29.26 5.42
C TYR A 180 -33.10 28.08 5.00
N ARG A 181 -33.97 28.29 4.00
CA ARG A 181 -34.86 27.25 3.45
C ARG A 181 -34.06 26.21 2.66
N THR A 182 -33.15 26.66 1.80
CA THR A 182 -32.34 25.80 0.94
C THR A 182 -30.86 26.19 0.92
N VAL A 183 -29.99 25.25 0.52
CA VAL A 183 -28.56 25.55 0.31
C VAL A 183 -28.32 26.58 -0.81
N GLY A 184 -29.25 26.66 -1.78
CA GLY A 184 -29.22 27.68 -2.83
C GLY A 184 -29.39 29.08 -2.26
N GLU A 185 -30.39 29.27 -1.39
CA GLU A 185 -30.64 30.52 -0.67
C GLU A 185 -29.44 30.91 0.22
N MET A 186 -28.91 29.97 1.00
CA MET A 186 -27.72 30.19 1.84
C MET A 186 -26.52 30.68 1.00
N PHE A 187 -26.22 30.01 -0.12
CA PHE A 187 -25.09 30.41 -0.98
C PHE A 187 -25.32 31.74 -1.71
N PHE A 188 -26.57 32.09 -2.02
CA PHE A 188 -26.91 33.39 -2.58
C PHE A 188 -26.70 34.51 -1.56
N LYS A 189 -27.26 34.37 -0.35
CA LYS A 189 -27.14 35.36 0.74
C LYS A 189 -25.69 35.57 1.19
N THR A 190 -24.89 34.51 1.21
CA THR A 190 -23.45 34.58 1.55
C THR A 190 -22.55 34.95 0.36
N ASN A 191 -23.12 35.11 -0.84
CA ASN A 191 -22.44 35.42 -2.10
C ASN A 191 -21.25 34.49 -2.44
N ARG A 192 -21.34 33.20 -2.06
CA ARG A 192 -20.26 32.21 -2.25
C ARG A 192 -20.83 30.83 -2.56
N SER A 193 -20.35 30.19 -3.64
CA SER A 193 -20.77 28.83 -4.03
C SER A 193 -19.66 27.92 -4.57
N ARG A 194 -18.40 28.34 -4.43
CA ARG A 194 -17.23 27.61 -4.96
C ARG A 194 -16.07 27.58 -3.97
N ASN A 195 -15.62 26.36 -3.71
CA ASN A 195 -14.40 26.08 -2.99
C ASN A 195 -13.17 26.50 -3.81
N LYS A 196 -12.12 26.95 -3.11
CA LYS A 196 -10.78 27.19 -3.66
C LYS A 196 -9.87 26.03 -3.26
N LYS A 197 -8.72 25.88 -3.93
CA LYS A 197 -7.76 24.80 -3.62
C LYS A 197 -7.42 24.78 -2.13
N GLY A 198 -7.68 23.64 -1.47
CA GLY A 198 -7.42 23.43 -0.05
C GLY A 198 -8.49 23.97 0.93
N ASN A 199 -9.53 24.65 0.42
CA ASN A 199 -10.69 25.11 1.20
C ASN A 199 -11.92 24.28 0.81
N TYR A 200 -12.66 23.78 1.80
CA TYR A 200 -13.82 22.90 1.60
C TYR A 200 -15.11 23.49 2.18
N ASP A 201 -15.10 24.74 2.62
CA ASP A 201 -16.13 25.35 3.47
C ASP A 201 -17.53 25.33 2.85
N LEU A 202 -17.64 25.22 1.52
CA LEU A 202 -18.91 25.23 0.78
C LEU A 202 -19.32 23.82 0.32
N CYS A 203 -18.77 22.77 0.92
CA CYS A 203 -19.22 21.39 0.68
C CYS A 203 -20.59 21.13 1.34
N ILE A 204 -21.48 20.46 0.61
CA ILE A 204 -22.83 20.06 1.04
C ILE A 204 -23.07 18.60 0.67
N THR A 205 -24.04 17.95 1.32
CA THR A 205 -24.46 16.60 0.94
C THR A 205 -25.34 16.61 -0.31
N ASN A 206 -25.44 15.46 -0.97
CA ASN A 206 -26.41 15.24 -2.02
C ASN A 206 -27.85 15.30 -1.49
N ALA A 207 -28.10 14.84 -0.26
CA ALA A 207 -29.40 14.94 0.39
C ALA A 207 -29.86 16.41 0.48
N GLN A 208 -28.98 17.32 0.91
CA GLN A 208 -29.28 18.75 0.93
C GLN A 208 -29.59 19.33 -0.46
N VAL A 209 -28.96 18.82 -1.52
CA VAL A 209 -29.29 19.23 -2.90
C VAL A 209 -30.65 18.66 -3.33
N GLN A 210 -30.97 17.42 -2.95
CA GLN A 210 -32.30 16.84 -3.20
C GLN A 210 -33.39 17.64 -2.47
N ASP A 211 -33.16 18.04 -1.23
CA ASP A 211 -34.11 18.83 -0.44
C ASP A 211 -34.33 20.22 -1.05
N GLU A 212 -33.27 20.86 -1.56
CA GLU A 212 -33.41 22.10 -2.34
C GLU A 212 -34.27 21.90 -3.58
N VAL A 213 -34.07 20.80 -4.31
CA VAL A 213 -34.85 20.49 -5.51
C VAL A 213 -36.32 20.28 -5.15
N ARG A 214 -36.62 19.49 -4.10
CA ARG A 214 -38.00 19.26 -3.62
C ARG A 214 -38.68 20.58 -3.27
N GLN A 215 -38.04 21.41 -2.45
CA GLN A 215 -38.58 22.71 -2.05
C GLN A 215 -38.77 23.66 -3.25
N LEU A 216 -37.85 23.63 -4.23
CA LEU A 216 -37.99 24.43 -5.44
C LEU A 216 -39.20 23.98 -6.27
N PHE A 217 -39.36 22.68 -6.50
CA PHE A 217 -40.51 22.13 -7.22
C PHE A 217 -41.84 22.39 -6.50
N GLU A 218 -41.86 22.22 -5.18
CA GLU A 218 -43.02 22.53 -4.34
C GLU A 218 -43.42 24.01 -4.45
N ALA A 219 -42.47 24.93 -4.26
CA ALA A 219 -42.71 26.37 -4.39
C ALA A 219 -43.20 26.73 -5.81
N GLN A 220 -42.58 26.17 -6.85
CA GLN A 220 -42.99 26.42 -8.23
C GLN A 220 -44.41 25.92 -8.53
N ARG A 221 -44.82 24.77 -7.98
CA ARG A 221 -46.20 24.29 -8.08
C ARG A 221 -47.17 25.20 -7.34
N SER A 222 -46.84 25.63 -6.12
CA SER A 222 -47.66 26.57 -5.34
C SER A 222 -47.83 27.93 -6.03
N LEU A 223 -46.86 28.33 -6.84
CA LEU A 223 -46.88 29.55 -7.67
C LEU A 223 -47.57 29.35 -9.04
N GLY A 224 -48.18 28.19 -9.29
CA GLY A 224 -48.91 27.88 -10.52
C GLY A 224 -47.99 27.66 -11.73
N ASN A 225 -46.84 27.01 -11.55
CA ASN A 225 -45.92 26.69 -12.64
C ASN A 225 -46.13 25.29 -13.23
N ASP A 226 -46.79 25.22 -14.39
CA ASP A 226 -47.19 23.95 -15.03
C ASP A 226 -46.00 23.08 -15.49
N ILE A 227 -44.80 23.64 -15.63
CA ILE A 227 -43.59 22.89 -15.99
C ILE A 227 -42.98 22.11 -14.81
N ALA A 228 -43.38 22.41 -13.56
CA ALA A 228 -42.83 21.81 -12.35
C ALA A 228 -43.60 20.54 -11.94
N THR A 229 -43.76 19.60 -12.87
CA THR A 229 -44.56 18.38 -12.65
C THR A 229 -43.89 17.42 -11.67
N THR A 230 -44.69 16.58 -11.00
CA THR A 230 -44.22 15.56 -10.07
C THR A 230 -43.36 14.52 -10.79
N GLU A 231 -43.74 14.13 -12.01
CA GLU A 231 -43.02 13.15 -12.82
C GLU A 231 -41.62 13.64 -13.20
N LEU A 232 -41.47 14.93 -13.52
CA LEU A 232 -40.18 15.55 -13.80
C LEU A 232 -39.32 15.60 -12.54
N GLU A 233 -39.90 15.97 -11.39
CA GLU A 233 -39.21 15.99 -10.10
C GLU A 233 -38.62 14.61 -9.76
N GLU A 234 -39.45 13.56 -9.77
CA GLU A 234 -39.04 12.20 -9.45
C GLU A 234 -37.96 11.68 -10.40
N SER A 235 -38.15 11.86 -11.71
CA SER A 235 -37.18 11.45 -12.73
C SER A 235 -35.85 12.20 -12.57
N TYR A 236 -35.90 13.48 -12.23
CA TYR A 236 -34.71 14.28 -11.97
C TYR A 236 -33.98 13.84 -10.69
N LEU A 237 -34.71 13.53 -9.61
CA LEU A 237 -34.12 13.04 -8.36
C LEU A 237 -33.43 11.68 -8.54
N VAL A 238 -33.98 10.79 -9.37
CA VAL A 238 -33.32 9.53 -9.77
C VAL A 238 -32.00 9.80 -10.49
N ASN A 239 -31.99 10.74 -11.44
CA ASN A 239 -30.77 11.13 -12.13
C ASN A 239 -29.73 11.78 -11.19
N LEU A 240 -30.18 12.63 -10.25
CA LEU A 240 -29.32 13.31 -9.30
C LEU A 240 -28.66 12.32 -8.32
N SER A 241 -29.42 11.34 -7.86
CA SER A 241 -28.98 10.27 -6.95
C SER A 241 -28.28 9.11 -7.66
N TRP A 242 -28.09 9.17 -8.99
CA TRP A 242 -27.51 8.07 -9.77
C TRP A 242 -26.16 7.59 -9.23
N GLU A 243 -26.13 6.38 -8.70
CA GLU A 243 -24.94 5.68 -8.23
C GLU A 243 -24.89 4.25 -8.79
N HIS A 244 -23.72 3.60 -8.68
CA HIS A 244 -23.72 2.14 -8.78
C HIS A 244 -24.35 1.60 -7.49
N LYS A 245 -25.19 0.56 -7.58
CA LYS A 245 -25.81 -0.06 -6.42
C LYS A 245 -24.74 -0.52 -5.42
N ASP A 246 -24.92 -0.19 -4.14
CA ASP A 246 -23.99 -0.56 -3.06
C ASP A 246 -23.85 -2.09 -2.90
N LEU A 247 -24.89 -2.84 -3.27
CA LEU A 247 -24.89 -4.30 -3.30
C LEU A 247 -23.77 -4.88 -4.18
N ASP A 248 -23.52 -4.26 -5.35
CA ASP A 248 -22.44 -4.67 -6.26
C ASP A 248 -21.04 -4.38 -5.66
N TYR A 249 -20.95 -3.43 -4.73
CA TYR A 249 -19.70 -3.07 -4.08
C TYR A 249 -19.33 -4.13 -3.06
N ASP A 250 -20.25 -4.50 -2.16
CA ASP A 250 -20.02 -5.52 -1.14
C ASP A 250 -19.66 -6.87 -1.77
N GLU A 251 -20.32 -7.25 -2.87
CA GLU A 251 -19.99 -8.48 -3.59
C GLU A 251 -18.56 -8.43 -4.13
N LYS A 252 -18.15 -7.32 -4.76
CA LYS A 252 -16.78 -7.14 -5.29
C LYS A 252 -15.72 -7.08 -4.19
N VAL A 253 -16.08 -6.62 -2.99
CA VAL A 253 -15.19 -6.63 -1.82
C VAL A 253 -15.05 -8.06 -1.31
N TYR A 254 -16.16 -8.77 -1.17
CA TYR A 254 -16.18 -10.17 -0.74
C TYR A 254 -15.42 -11.09 -1.71
N GLN A 255 -15.53 -10.87 -3.02
CA GLN A 255 -14.74 -11.60 -4.03
C GLN A 255 -13.21 -11.44 -3.89
N ARG A 256 -12.73 -10.50 -3.06
CA ARG A 256 -11.30 -10.33 -2.73
C ARG A 256 -10.88 -11.05 -1.46
N VAL A 257 -11.83 -11.63 -0.73
CA VAL A 257 -11.52 -12.49 0.41
C VAL A 257 -10.69 -13.66 -0.10
N GLY A 258 -9.53 -13.87 0.54
CA GLY A 258 -8.65 -14.96 0.15
C GLY A 258 -9.24 -16.33 0.47
N ASN A 259 -8.64 -17.37 -0.10
CA ASN A 259 -9.12 -18.73 0.11
C ASN A 259 -8.55 -19.36 1.39
N CYS A 260 -9.22 -20.40 1.85
CA CYS A 260 -8.84 -21.18 3.00
C CYS A 260 -7.43 -21.76 2.87
N THR A 261 -6.76 -21.92 4.01
CA THR A 261 -5.40 -22.49 4.08
C THR A 261 -5.36 -23.94 3.59
N TYR A 262 -6.44 -24.70 3.81
CA TYR A 262 -6.59 -26.10 3.44
C TYR A 262 -7.30 -26.25 2.09
N PHE A 263 -8.47 -25.61 1.93
CA PHE A 263 -9.32 -25.75 0.75
C PHE A 263 -9.19 -24.54 -0.19
N SER A 264 -8.50 -24.71 -1.31
CA SER A 264 -8.26 -23.62 -2.27
C SER A 264 -9.53 -23.08 -2.95
N GLY A 265 -10.62 -23.85 -3.01
CA GLY A 265 -11.91 -23.42 -3.56
C GLY A 265 -12.83 -22.72 -2.56
N GLU A 266 -12.50 -22.74 -1.27
CA GLU A 266 -13.37 -22.23 -0.21
C GLU A 266 -12.91 -20.84 0.27
N PRO A 267 -13.80 -19.84 0.37
CA PRO A 267 -13.46 -18.55 0.96
C PRO A 267 -13.13 -18.69 2.45
N ARG A 268 -12.30 -17.78 2.96
CA ARG A 268 -12.05 -17.69 4.41
C ARG A 268 -13.34 -17.28 5.13
N ALA A 269 -13.55 -17.85 6.31
CA ALA A 269 -14.60 -17.52 7.25
C ALA A 269 -14.34 -16.17 7.95
N ALA A 270 -15.39 -15.47 8.34
CA ALA A 270 -15.27 -14.23 9.11
C ALA A 270 -14.64 -14.50 10.48
N ARG A 271 -13.90 -13.51 10.99
CA ARG A 271 -13.26 -13.64 12.33
C ARG A 271 -14.27 -13.65 13.47
N ALA A 272 -15.44 -13.05 13.23
CA ALA A 272 -16.52 -12.90 14.19
C ALA A 272 -17.41 -14.15 14.27
N ASP A 273 -17.26 -15.11 13.36
CA ASP A 273 -18.00 -16.38 13.36
C ASP A 273 -17.85 -17.11 14.69
N LEU A 274 -18.93 -17.72 15.16
CA LEU A 274 -18.92 -18.54 16.37
C LEU A 274 -17.91 -19.67 16.21
N SER A 275 -17.87 -20.32 15.03
CA SER A 275 -16.92 -21.38 14.73
C SER A 275 -15.47 -20.89 14.77
N SER A 276 -15.20 -19.67 14.29
CA SER A 276 -13.88 -19.04 14.37
C SER A 276 -13.46 -18.78 15.82
N GLU A 277 -14.37 -18.22 16.64
CA GLU A 277 -14.09 -17.92 18.04
C GLU A 277 -13.92 -19.19 18.88
N LEU A 278 -14.75 -20.22 18.67
CA LEU A 278 -14.65 -21.52 19.35
C LEU A 278 -13.33 -22.21 19.03
N CYS A 279 -12.94 -22.32 17.76
CA CYS A 279 -11.71 -22.99 17.36
C CYS A 279 -10.47 -22.31 18.00
N ASN A 280 -10.46 -20.98 18.05
CA ASN A 280 -9.40 -20.23 18.73
C ASN A 280 -9.44 -20.43 20.25
N ALA A 281 -10.63 -20.52 20.85
CA ALA A 281 -10.78 -20.77 22.28
C ALA A 281 -10.22 -22.15 22.66
N TYR A 282 -10.59 -23.20 21.93
CA TYR A 282 -10.05 -24.56 22.09
C TYR A 282 -8.52 -24.56 22.09
N GLU A 283 -7.92 -23.96 21.06
CA GLU A 283 -6.47 -23.87 20.93
C GLU A 283 -5.83 -23.13 22.12
N ARG A 284 -6.48 -22.07 22.63
CA ARG A 284 -5.96 -21.30 23.78
C ARG A 284 -6.02 -22.07 25.09
N PHE A 285 -7.13 -22.75 25.37
CA PHE A 285 -7.25 -23.61 26.55
C PHE A 285 -6.32 -24.82 26.47
N GLY A 286 -6.14 -25.41 25.29
CA GLY A 286 -5.20 -26.51 25.09
C GLY A 286 -3.73 -26.10 25.24
N HIS A 287 -3.38 -24.85 24.91
CA HIS A 287 -2.04 -24.29 25.15
C HIS A 287 -1.76 -23.91 26.61
N LEU A 288 -2.76 -23.94 27.49
CA LEU A 288 -2.56 -23.64 28.90
C LEU A 288 -1.77 -24.79 29.55
N VAL A 289 -0.59 -24.44 30.05
CA VAL A 289 0.32 -25.38 30.74
C VAL A 289 0.50 -24.92 32.19
N MET A 290 0.31 -25.86 33.11
CA MET A 290 0.56 -25.71 34.54
C MET A 290 1.90 -26.36 34.87
N VAL A 291 2.79 -25.60 35.50
CA VAL A 291 4.12 -26.06 35.91
C VAL A 291 4.12 -26.20 37.42
N HIS A 292 4.44 -27.40 37.91
CA HIS A 292 4.48 -27.72 39.33
C HIS A 292 5.85 -27.43 39.94
N ALA A 293 5.93 -27.38 41.27
CA ALA A 293 7.16 -27.10 42.01
C ALA A 293 8.30 -28.09 41.72
N ASP A 294 7.97 -29.35 41.36
CA ASP A 294 8.93 -30.39 40.95
C ASP A 294 9.41 -30.25 39.49
N GLY A 295 8.89 -29.26 38.75
CA GLY A 295 9.19 -29.01 37.35
C GLY A 295 8.36 -29.83 36.37
N SER A 296 7.44 -30.68 36.85
CA SER A 296 6.51 -31.40 35.98
C SER A 296 5.50 -30.43 35.34
N GLU A 297 5.05 -30.77 34.13
CA GLU A 297 4.07 -29.97 33.38
C GLU A 297 2.77 -30.76 33.21
N THR A 298 1.64 -30.17 33.62
CA THR A 298 0.30 -30.72 33.37
C THR A 298 -0.55 -29.75 32.55
N ARG A 299 -1.66 -30.24 32.01
CA ARG A 299 -2.62 -29.49 31.19
C ARG A 299 -4.04 -29.76 31.67
N LEU A 300 -4.97 -28.93 31.21
CA LEU A 300 -6.40 -29.14 31.47
C LEU A 300 -6.90 -30.42 30.80
N SER A 301 -7.74 -31.19 31.48
CA SER A 301 -8.43 -32.35 30.89
C SER A 301 -9.51 -31.91 29.90
N ALA A 302 -10.00 -32.84 29.05
CA ALA A 302 -11.09 -32.56 28.11
C ALA A 302 -12.33 -31.99 28.82
N ALA A 303 -12.76 -32.61 29.92
CA ALA A 303 -13.91 -32.17 30.71
C ALA A 303 -13.71 -30.76 31.30
N GLN A 304 -12.51 -30.44 31.78
CA GLN A 304 -12.21 -29.10 32.30
C GLN A 304 -12.24 -28.05 31.19
N ARG A 305 -11.65 -28.35 30.02
CA ARG A 305 -11.70 -27.46 28.86
C ARG A 305 -13.14 -27.20 28.42
N ARG A 306 -13.96 -28.25 28.31
CA ARG A 306 -15.38 -28.15 27.97
C ARG A 306 -16.14 -27.24 28.93
N LYS A 307 -15.99 -27.48 30.24
CA LYS A 307 -16.61 -26.67 31.30
C LYS A 307 -16.28 -25.17 31.14
N PHE A 308 -15.01 -24.83 30.88
CA PHE A 308 -14.63 -23.43 30.71
C PHE A 308 -15.15 -22.82 29.41
N LEU A 309 -15.24 -23.60 28.33
CA LEU A 309 -15.85 -23.15 27.08
C LEU A 309 -17.35 -22.92 27.24
N ASP A 310 -18.07 -23.78 27.94
CA ASP A 310 -19.51 -23.62 28.23
C ASP A 310 -19.79 -22.35 29.04
N ILE A 311 -18.91 -22.00 29.98
CA ILE A 311 -18.95 -20.71 30.67
C ILE A 311 -18.75 -19.59 29.64
N LEU A 312 -17.66 -19.65 28.88
CA LEU A 312 -17.22 -18.56 28.01
C LEU A 312 -18.23 -18.21 26.90
N PHE A 313 -18.85 -19.25 26.32
CA PHE A 313 -19.85 -19.18 25.27
C PHE A 313 -21.29 -19.33 25.78
N SER A 314 -21.51 -19.20 27.09
CA SER A 314 -22.88 -19.22 27.64
C SER A 314 -23.75 -18.16 26.94
N PRO A 315 -24.98 -18.53 26.51
CA PRO A 315 -25.87 -17.63 25.77
C PRO A 315 -26.53 -16.60 26.68
N VAL A 316 -26.45 -16.80 28.00
CA VAL A 316 -27.03 -15.94 29.04
C VAL A 316 -25.98 -15.51 30.05
N ALA A 317 -26.26 -14.45 30.80
CA ALA A 317 -25.39 -14.02 31.89
C ALA A 317 -25.45 -15.02 33.06
N LEU A 318 -24.29 -15.46 33.56
CA LEU A 318 -24.24 -16.44 34.66
C LEU A 318 -24.27 -15.76 36.04
N ARG A 319 -24.93 -16.40 37.01
CA ARG A 319 -24.96 -15.94 38.40
C ARG A 319 -23.54 -15.91 38.98
N GLY A 320 -23.11 -14.75 39.48
CA GLY A 320 -21.75 -14.54 40.00
C GLY A 320 -20.68 -14.30 38.92
N ASN A 321 -21.00 -14.48 37.64
CA ASN A 321 -20.12 -14.18 36.50
C ASN A 321 -20.95 -13.64 35.33
N LYS A 322 -21.56 -12.46 35.50
CA LYS A 322 -22.48 -11.87 34.51
C LYS A 322 -21.84 -11.66 33.13
N THR A 323 -20.52 -11.47 33.11
CA THR A 323 -19.74 -11.27 31.89
C THR A 323 -19.26 -12.58 31.25
N CYS A 324 -19.50 -13.72 31.91
CA CYS A 324 -19.09 -15.05 31.49
C CYS A 324 -17.59 -15.11 31.11
N LYS A 325 -16.76 -14.50 31.95
CA LYS A 325 -15.30 -14.43 31.76
C LYS A 325 -14.63 -15.66 32.33
N VAL A 326 -13.54 -16.10 31.70
CA VAL A 326 -12.68 -17.17 32.24
C VAL A 326 -11.26 -16.63 32.36
N THR A 327 -10.92 -16.15 33.55
CA THR A 327 -9.57 -15.69 33.90
C THR A 327 -8.70 -16.84 34.37
N TYR A 328 -7.38 -16.67 34.31
CA TYR A 328 -6.46 -17.66 34.90
C TYR A 328 -6.71 -17.85 36.40
N ALA A 329 -7.06 -16.78 37.12
CA ALA A 329 -7.46 -16.86 38.53
C ALA A 329 -8.76 -17.67 38.73
N ALA A 330 -9.72 -17.57 37.81
CA ALA A 330 -10.92 -18.40 37.85
C ALA A 330 -10.60 -19.87 37.63
N VAL A 331 -9.71 -20.18 36.68
CA VAL A 331 -9.22 -21.56 36.45
C VAL A 331 -8.49 -22.09 37.69
N ARG A 332 -7.57 -21.30 38.27
CA ARG A 332 -6.86 -21.66 39.50
C ARG A 332 -7.81 -21.99 40.64
N LYS A 333 -8.81 -21.13 40.86
CA LYS A 333 -9.82 -21.30 41.91
C LYS A 333 -10.69 -22.55 41.67
N ASP A 334 -11.09 -22.80 40.43
CA ASP A 334 -11.94 -23.94 40.09
C ASP A 334 -11.23 -25.29 40.24
N LEU A 335 -9.91 -25.30 40.02
CA LEU A 335 -9.05 -26.48 40.12
C LEU A 335 -8.37 -26.65 41.49
N ASP A 336 -8.67 -25.76 42.45
CA ASP A 336 -8.08 -25.73 43.80
C ASP A 336 -6.53 -25.76 43.81
N LEU A 337 -5.91 -24.97 42.92
CA LEU A 337 -4.46 -24.98 42.74
C LEU A 337 -3.75 -23.95 43.62
N SER A 338 -2.79 -24.41 44.43
CA SER A 338 -1.88 -23.55 45.20
C SER A 338 -1.05 -22.62 44.30
N ALA A 339 -1.05 -21.33 44.60
CA ALA A 339 -0.24 -20.32 43.89
C ALA A 339 1.27 -20.45 44.16
N HIS A 340 1.66 -21.17 45.21
CA HIS A 340 3.06 -21.43 45.54
C HIS A 340 3.58 -22.66 44.79
N ASP A 341 2.73 -23.67 44.60
CA ASP A 341 3.14 -24.96 44.06
C ASP A 341 2.90 -25.09 42.56
N VAL A 342 1.97 -24.31 41.99
CA VAL A 342 1.60 -24.40 40.57
C VAL A 342 1.56 -23.03 39.92
N VAL A 343 2.33 -22.85 38.84
CA VAL A 343 2.35 -21.61 38.03
C VAL A 343 1.89 -21.86 36.60
N PHE A 344 1.15 -20.92 36.01
CA PHE A 344 0.81 -21.00 34.58
C PHE A 344 1.99 -20.55 33.72
N LYS A 345 2.42 -21.40 32.79
CA LYS A 345 3.59 -21.17 31.94
C LYS A 345 3.43 -19.89 31.12
N GLY A 346 4.25 -18.88 31.44
CA GLY A 346 4.28 -17.60 30.72
C GLY A 346 3.30 -16.54 31.21
N VAL A 347 2.54 -16.81 32.29
CA VAL A 347 1.60 -15.88 32.93
C VAL A 347 2.10 -15.57 34.34
N GLY A 348 2.24 -14.29 34.69
CA GLY A 348 2.62 -13.87 36.04
C GLY A 348 1.43 -13.91 37.01
N LEU A 349 1.68 -14.11 38.31
CA LEU A 349 0.62 -14.14 39.34
C LEU A 349 -0.27 -12.88 39.35
N GLU A 350 0.32 -11.70 39.14
CA GLU A 350 -0.43 -10.43 39.06
C GLU A 350 -1.33 -10.34 37.82
N GLU A 351 -1.01 -11.08 36.76
CA GLU A 351 -1.77 -11.10 35.51
C GLU A 351 -2.98 -12.03 35.61
N GLU A 352 -2.96 -13.03 36.51
CA GLU A 352 -3.98 -14.08 36.54
C GLU A 352 -5.40 -13.59 36.81
N SER A 353 -5.54 -12.54 37.62
CA SER A 353 -6.84 -11.95 37.95
C SER A 353 -7.40 -11.06 36.85
N LYS A 354 -6.53 -10.53 35.97
CA LYS A 354 -6.87 -9.57 34.93
C LYS A 354 -7.02 -10.23 33.55
N ASP A 355 -6.12 -11.15 33.24
CA ASP A 355 -6.05 -11.78 31.92
C ASP A 355 -7.02 -12.95 31.82
N GLU A 356 -7.83 -12.91 30.77
CA GLU A 356 -8.68 -13.99 30.34
C GLU A 356 -7.91 -14.97 29.45
N VAL A 357 -8.17 -16.27 29.59
CA VAL A 357 -7.54 -17.30 28.74
C VAL A 357 -7.90 -17.06 27.27
N TYR A 358 -9.16 -16.70 27.01
CA TYR A 358 -9.65 -16.26 25.71
C TYR A 358 -10.82 -15.26 25.87
N VAL A 359 -10.99 -14.37 24.89
CA VAL A 359 -12.06 -13.36 24.88
C VAL A 359 -12.85 -13.50 23.57
N PRO A 360 -14.07 -14.08 23.58
CA PRO A 360 -14.93 -14.13 22.40
C PRO A 360 -15.68 -12.81 22.26
N LYS A 361 -15.08 -11.87 21.54
CA LYS A 361 -15.59 -10.50 21.44
C LYS A 361 -16.91 -10.45 20.69
N ALA A 362 -17.03 -11.19 19.60
CA ALA A 362 -18.24 -11.19 18.79
C ALA A 362 -19.39 -11.81 19.57
N TRP A 363 -19.18 -13.02 20.12
CA TRP A 363 -20.18 -13.70 20.93
C TRP A 363 -20.68 -12.88 22.12
N ARG A 364 -19.77 -12.21 22.85
CA ARG A 364 -20.15 -11.32 23.96
C ARG A 364 -21.02 -10.16 23.49
N ARG A 365 -20.71 -9.58 22.34
CA ARG A 365 -21.49 -8.47 21.80
C ARG A 365 -22.88 -8.94 21.36
N LEU A 366 -22.97 -10.10 20.71
CA LEU A 366 -24.24 -10.74 20.37
C LEU A 366 -25.07 -10.98 21.63
N ARG A 367 -24.50 -11.60 22.66
CA ARG A 367 -25.19 -11.85 23.95
C ARG A 367 -25.72 -10.58 24.62
N THR A 368 -25.03 -9.46 24.46
CA THR A 368 -25.42 -8.20 25.11
C THR A 368 -26.61 -7.54 24.41
N LEU A 369 -26.78 -7.76 23.10
CA LEU A 369 -27.74 -7.03 22.27
C LEU A 369 -28.88 -7.89 21.71
N LEU A 370 -28.70 -9.21 21.65
CA LEU A 370 -29.69 -10.13 21.11
C LEU A 370 -30.53 -10.77 22.23
N PRO A 371 -31.79 -11.15 21.92
CA PRO A 371 -32.64 -11.89 22.85
C PRO A 371 -32.02 -13.21 23.31
N GLU A 372 -32.24 -13.59 24.58
CA GLU A 372 -31.70 -14.85 25.14
C GLU A 372 -32.20 -16.09 24.39
N SER A 373 -33.43 -16.05 23.87
CA SER A 373 -34.01 -17.12 23.05
C SER A 373 -33.20 -17.35 21.77
N LEU A 374 -32.88 -16.27 21.04
CA LEU A 374 -32.07 -16.31 19.84
C LEU A 374 -30.65 -16.78 20.18
N MET A 375 -30.02 -16.23 21.22
CA MET A 375 -28.68 -16.65 21.65
C MET A 375 -28.60 -18.15 21.97
N GLY A 376 -29.63 -18.72 22.60
CA GLY A 376 -29.72 -20.15 22.85
C GLY A 376 -29.82 -20.98 21.57
N ARG A 377 -30.50 -20.48 20.53
CA ARG A 377 -30.56 -21.11 19.19
C ARG A 377 -29.20 -21.04 18.50
N LEU A 378 -28.55 -19.86 18.49
CA LEU A 378 -27.24 -19.67 17.86
C LEU A 378 -26.15 -20.58 18.47
N LEU A 379 -26.22 -20.89 19.76
CA LEU A 379 -25.25 -21.80 20.38
C LEU A 379 -25.44 -23.26 19.91
N LYS A 380 -26.69 -23.67 19.68
CA LYS A 380 -27.03 -25.03 19.23
C LYS A 380 -26.83 -25.20 17.72
N ASP A 381 -27.12 -24.15 16.97
CA ASP A 381 -26.97 -24.07 15.53
C ASP A 381 -25.80 -23.15 15.15
N ARG A 382 -24.62 -23.76 15.05
CA ARG A 382 -23.39 -23.07 14.66
C ARG A 382 -23.48 -22.48 13.25
N GLU A 383 -24.26 -23.10 12.35
CA GLU A 383 -24.40 -22.61 10.98
C GLU A 383 -25.19 -21.31 10.95
N LEU A 384 -26.31 -21.24 11.68
CA LEU A 384 -27.08 -20.00 11.82
C LEU A 384 -26.26 -18.88 12.46
N ALA A 385 -25.48 -19.19 13.50
CA ALA A 385 -24.61 -18.20 14.15
C ALA A 385 -23.55 -17.63 13.20
N ASP A 386 -22.90 -18.50 12.43
CA ASP A 386 -21.90 -18.09 11.45
C ASP A 386 -22.55 -17.34 10.26
N ASP A 387 -23.75 -17.72 9.80
CA ASP A 387 -24.48 -17.02 8.73
C ASP A 387 -24.79 -15.56 9.10
N ILE A 388 -25.21 -15.33 10.35
CA ILE A 388 -25.44 -13.98 10.86
C ILE A 388 -24.12 -13.20 10.93
N CYS A 389 -23.06 -13.81 11.50
CA CYS A 389 -21.75 -13.15 11.63
C CYS A 389 -21.10 -12.84 10.28
N GLU A 390 -21.23 -13.73 9.29
CA GLU A 390 -20.83 -13.51 7.91
C GLU A 390 -21.62 -12.36 7.29
N SER A 391 -22.93 -12.30 7.51
CA SER A 391 -23.78 -11.22 7.00
C SER A 391 -23.39 -9.85 7.59
N LEU A 392 -23.14 -9.79 8.90
CA LEU A 392 -22.65 -8.59 9.57
C LEU A 392 -21.26 -8.18 9.06
N THR A 393 -20.40 -9.15 8.76
CA THR A 393 -19.05 -8.90 8.26
C THR A 393 -19.04 -8.41 6.80
N TYR A 394 -19.92 -8.99 5.98
CA TYR A 394 -20.09 -8.71 4.56
C TYR A 394 -20.66 -7.31 4.30
N ALA A 395 -21.70 -6.93 5.05
CA ALA A 395 -22.52 -5.77 4.72
C ALA A 395 -21.83 -4.43 4.99
N SER A 396 -22.01 -3.48 4.07
CA SER A 396 -21.68 -2.06 4.26
C SER A 396 -22.92 -1.18 4.51
N THR A 397 -24.12 -1.69 4.20
CA THR A 397 -25.41 -0.99 4.34
C THR A 397 -26.47 -1.92 4.96
N GLU A 398 -27.54 -1.34 5.51
CA GLU A 398 -28.68 -2.10 6.03
C GLU A 398 -29.40 -2.90 4.94
N GLU A 399 -29.54 -2.33 3.74
CA GLU A 399 -30.11 -3.04 2.59
C GLU A 399 -29.28 -4.28 2.27
N SER A 400 -27.94 -4.15 2.24
CA SER A 400 -27.07 -5.31 2.00
C SER A 400 -27.16 -6.33 3.13
N LEU A 401 -27.23 -5.88 4.39
CA LEU A 401 -27.34 -6.78 5.53
C LEU A 401 -28.64 -7.57 5.48
N ARG A 402 -29.77 -6.87 5.32
CA ARG A 402 -31.09 -7.48 5.20
C ARG A 402 -31.12 -8.49 4.07
N ARG A 403 -30.67 -8.11 2.88
CA ARG A 403 -30.62 -9.00 1.71
C ARG A 403 -29.76 -10.23 1.95
N ARG A 404 -28.61 -10.07 2.62
CA ARG A 404 -27.71 -11.19 2.92
C ARG A 404 -28.36 -12.18 3.89
N LEU A 405 -29.04 -11.69 4.92
CA LEU A 405 -29.76 -12.51 5.89
C LEU A 405 -30.96 -13.21 5.25
N THR A 406 -31.82 -12.50 4.51
CA THR A 406 -33.11 -13.05 4.05
C THR A 406 -33.06 -13.75 2.69
N GLU A 407 -32.26 -13.27 1.73
CA GLU A 407 -32.23 -13.83 0.37
C GLU A 407 -31.07 -14.81 0.17
N HIS A 408 -29.89 -14.49 0.70
CA HIS A 408 -28.67 -15.28 0.47
C HIS A 408 -28.57 -16.46 1.43
N TYR A 409 -28.50 -16.21 2.74
CA TYR A 409 -28.45 -17.28 3.75
C TYR A 409 -29.85 -17.79 4.11
N ARG A 410 -30.89 -16.97 3.92
CA ARG A 410 -32.27 -17.31 4.28
C ARG A 410 -32.38 -17.72 5.75
N CYS A 411 -31.74 -16.94 6.62
CA CYS A 411 -31.73 -17.18 8.05
C CYS A 411 -33.16 -17.25 8.58
N ASP A 412 -33.47 -18.30 9.33
CA ASP A 412 -34.76 -18.49 9.99
C ASP A 412 -34.86 -17.56 11.21
N LEU A 413 -35.26 -16.30 10.97
CA LEU A 413 -35.39 -15.25 11.99
C LEU A 413 -36.82 -14.72 11.98
N SER A 414 -37.41 -14.52 13.16
CA SER A 414 -38.64 -13.73 13.28
C SER A 414 -38.38 -12.26 12.92
N ASP A 415 -39.43 -11.47 12.67
CA ASP A 415 -39.27 -10.04 12.38
C ASP A 415 -38.59 -9.29 13.53
N GLU A 416 -38.90 -9.65 14.78
CA GLU A 416 -38.26 -9.07 15.97
C GLU A 416 -36.79 -9.47 16.10
N GLU A 417 -36.46 -10.73 15.80
CA GLU A 417 -35.07 -11.22 15.79
C GLU A 417 -34.26 -10.55 14.67
N LEU A 418 -34.85 -10.38 13.49
CA LEU A 418 -34.24 -9.68 12.37
C LEU A 418 -33.97 -8.21 12.72
N ASP A 419 -34.94 -7.51 13.32
CA ASP A 419 -34.74 -6.13 13.77
C ASP A 419 -33.64 -6.03 14.85
N ALA A 420 -33.56 -6.99 15.78
CA ALA A 420 -32.49 -7.05 16.77
C ALA A 420 -31.10 -7.25 16.12
N VAL A 421 -30.99 -8.16 15.14
CA VAL A 421 -29.75 -8.39 14.37
C VAL A 421 -29.39 -7.16 13.55
N MET A 422 -30.36 -6.50 12.93
CA MET A 422 -30.14 -5.25 12.18
C MET A 422 -29.67 -4.10 13.09
N GLY A 423 -30.02 -4.12 14.38
CA GLY A 423 -29.53 -3.18 15.38
C GLY A 423 -28.07 -3.40 15.83
N LEU A 424 -27.43 -4.49 15.41
CA LEU A 424 -26.02 -4.75 15.75
C LEU A 424 -25.10 -3.75 15.02
N PRO A 425 -23.94 -3.40 15.61
CA PRO A 425 -23.01 -2.45 15.01
C PRO A 425 -22.16 -3.10 13.91
N PHE A 426 -22.79 -3.58 12.82
CA PHE A 426 -22.14 -4.31 11.70
C PHE A 426 -21.10 -3.48 10.93
N SER A 427 -21.11 -2.16 11.13
CA SER A 427 -20.11 -1.23 10.60
C SER A 427 -18.86 -1.09 11.49
N SER A 428 -18.88 -1.62 12.71
CA SER A 428 -17.76 -1.58 13.66
C SER A 428 -16.61 -2.51 13.26
N GLN A 429 -15.42 -2.27 13.81
CA GLN A 429 -14.23 -3.10 13.57
C GLN A 429 -14.37 -4.54 14.08
N LEU A 430 -15.36 -4.81 14.93
CA LEU A 430 -15.65 -6.15 15.43
C LEU A 430 -16.09 -7.09 14.30
N PHE A 431 -16.97 -6.62 13.42
CA PHE A 431 -17.50 -7.36 12.26
C PHE A 431 -16.74 -6.96 10.99
N LYS A 432 -15.40 -6.95 11.05
CA LYS A 432 -14.57 -6.71 9.87
C LYS A 432 -13.44 -7.73 9.76
N GLY A 433 -13.32 -8.27 8.55
CA GLY A 433 -12.20 -9.09 8.14
C GLY A 433 -12.38 -10.58 8.38
N TYR A 434 -11.58 -11.33 7.63
CA TYR A 434 -11.66 -12.77 7.51
C TYR A 434 -10.42 -13.43 8.13
N ALA A 435 -10.60 -14.66 8.61
CA ALA A 435 -9.55 -15.46 9.25
C ALA A 435 -8.66 -16.14 8.19
N ARG A 436 -8.12 -17.33 8.48
CA ARG A 436 -7.28 -18.12 7.54
C ARG A 436 -7.94 -19.42 7.07
N ARG A 437 -9.05 -19.81 7.70
CA ARG A 437 -9.75 -21.07 7.52
C ARG A 437 -11.13 -20.77 6.96
N SER A 438 -11.69 -21.67 6.14
CA SER A 438 -13.09 -21.62 5.71
C SER A 438 -13.99 -22.21 6.80
N ARG A 439 -15.30 -21.98 6.70
CA ARG A 439 -16.29 -22.60 7.59
C ARG A 439 -16.23 -24.13 7.53
N LYS A 440 -16.05 -24.70 6.33
CA LYS A 440 -15.79 -26.13 6.15
C LYS A 440 -14.59 -26.63 6.96
N ALA A 441 -13.46 -25.93 6.90
CA ALA A 441 -12.27 -26.32 7.67
C ALA A 441 -12.48 -26.13 9.18
N LEU A 442 -13.20 -25.08 9.59
CA LEU A 442 -13.53 -24.85 10.99
C LEU A 442 -14.44 -25.95 11.54
N ALA A 443 -15.45 -26.37 10.79
CA ALA A 443 -16.32 -27.49 11.17
C ALA A 443 -15.50 -28.76 11.43
N MET A 444 -14.64 -29.17 10.47
CA MET A 444 -13.77 -30.35 10.64
C MET A 444 -12.84 -30.26 11.85
N LEU A 445 -12.28 -29.07 12.13
CA LEU A 445 -11.42 -28.87 13.29
C LEU A 445 -12.20 -28.92 14.60
N LEU A 446 -13.38 -28.30 14.63
CA LEU A 446 -14.25 -28.31 15.80
C LEU A 446 -14.77 -29.71 16.09
N ASP A 447 -15.15 -30.46 15.07
CA ASP A 447 -15.58 -31.85 15.24
C ASP A 447 -14.45 -32.71 15.83
N ALA A 448 -13.19 -32.49 15.41
CA ALA A 448 -12.03 -33.14 16.01
C ALA A 448 -11.80 -32.76 17.49
N PHE A 449 -12.06 -31.51 17.87
CA PHE A 449 -12.04 -31.08 19.28
C PHE A 449 -13.24 -31.62 20.07
N ASP A 450 -14.41 -31.72 19.43
CA ASP A 450 -15.67 -32.08 20.07
C ASP A 450 -15.78 -33.60 20.35
N SER A 451 -15.19 -34.42 19.47
CA SER A 451 -15.15 -35.88 19.57
C SER A 451 -14.02 -36.43 20.45
N ASP A 452 -13.09 -35.59 20.92
CA ASP A 452 -11.96 -36.02 21.74
C ASP A 452 -12.32 -36.15 23.22
N GLU A 453 -12.93 -37.29 23.57
CA GLU A 453 -13.30 -37.61 24.95
C GLU A 453 -12.07 -37.86 25.85
N GLU A 454 -11.00 -38.42 25.28
CA GLU A 454 -9.75 -38.74 25.97
C GLU A 454 -8.86 -37.51 26.25
N GLY A 455 -9.12 -36.40 25.56
CA GLY A 455 -8.41 -35.14 25.76
C GLY A 455 -7.07 -35.04 25.05
N THR A 456 -6.81 -35.89 24.06
CA THR A 456 -5.58 -35.99 23.27
C THR A 456 -5.42 -34.87 22.23
N VAL A 457 -6.52 -34.24 21.79
CA VAL A 457 -6.56 -33.15 20.82
C VAL A 457 -6.48 -31.82 21.56
N LEU A 458 -5.24 -31.37 21.79
CA LEU A 458 -4.94 -30.17 22.57
C LEU A 458 -4.70 -28.95 21.70
N THR A 459 -3.95 -29.15 20.62
CA THR A 459 -3.47 -28.07 19.77
C THR A 459 -4.15 -28.11 18.42
N LEU A 460 -3.98 -27.04 17.67
CA LEU A 460 -4.39 -27.01 16.28
C LEU A 460 -3.69 -28.10 15.44
N ASP A 461 -2.42 -28.40 15.70
CA ASP A 461 -1.69 -29.44 14.95
C ASP A 461 -2.29 -30.83 15.20
N ASP A 462 -2.74 -31.09 16.43
CA ASP A 462 -3.44 -32.33 16.80
C ASP A 462 -4.79 -32.41 16.09
N ALA A 463 -5.57 -31.31 16.12
CA ALA A 463 -6.87 -31.25 15.44
C ALA A 463 -6.71 -31.38 13.91
N GLU A 464 -5.66 -30.79 13.33
CA GLU A 464 -5.32 -30.97 11.92
C GLU A 464 -4.96 -32.43 11.59
N ALA A 465 -4.21 -33.11 12.47
CA ALA A 465 -3.86 -34.51 12.28
C ALA A 465 -5.11 -35.41 12.37
N ASN A 466 -5.94 -35.21 13.39
CA ASN A 466 -7.15 -36.00 13.64
C ASN A 466 -8.21 -35.82 12.54
N SER A 467 -8.46 -34.58 12.12
CA SER A 467 -9.38 -34.26 11.02
C SER A 467 -8.87 -34.65 9.62
N GLY A 468 -7.61 -35.10 9.50
CA GLY A 468 -6.95 -35.36 8.22
C GLY A 468 -6.53 -34.10 7.45
N LEU A 469 -6.82 -32.90 7.96
CA LEU A 469 -6.44 -31.62 7.33
C LEU A 469 -4.93 -31.43 7.23
N ARG A 470 -4.13 -32.06 8.10
CA ARG A 470 -2.66 -32.02 8.04
C ARG A 470 -2.14 -32.68 6.77
N SER A 471 -2.64 -33.88 6.50
CA SER A 471 -2.33 -34.64 5.28
C SER A 471 -2.88 -33.92 4.07
N PHE A 472 -4.09 -33.37 4.16
CA PHE A 472 -4.68 -32.54 3.10
C PHE A 472 -3.85 -31.28 2.81
N ARG A 473 -3.30 -30.61 3.82
CA ARG A 473 -2.40 -29.45 3.64
C ARG A 473 -1.10 -29.85 2.96
N ALA A 474 -0.62 -31.07 3.20
CA ALA A 474 0.59 -31.60 2.58
C ALA A 474 0.35 -32.10 1.15
N SER A 475 -0.85 -32.59 0.84
CA SER A 475 -1.25 -33.09 -0.49
C SER A 475 -1.89 -32.03 -1.38
N ALA A 476 -2.47 -30.97 -0.81
CA ALA A 476 -3.03 -29.85 -1.55
C ALA A 476 -1.93 -29.26 -2.43
N GLU A 477 -2.17 -29.28 -3.74
CA GLU A 477 -1.29 -28.85 -4.83
C GLU A 477 -0.80 -27.40 -4.70
N ARG A 478 0.00 -27.10 -3.68
CA ARG A 478 0.73 -25.83 -3.57
C ARG A 478 1.90 -25.89 -4.53
N THR A 479 1.58 -25.71 -5.82
CA THR A 479 2.49 -25.78 -6.97
C THR A 479 3.17 -27.16 -7.09
N GLN A 480 2.87 -27.90 -8.16
CA GLN A 480 3.72 -29.03 -8.55
C GLN A 480 5.18 -28.55 -8.56
N ARG A 481 6.01 -29.14 -7.70
CA ARG A 481 7.45 -28.84 -7.68
C ARG A 481 8.00 -29.15 -9.05
N GLY A 482 8.80 -28.25 -9.58
CA GLY A 482 9.42 -28.39 -10.89
C GLY A 482 10.92 -28.19 -10.83
N SER A 483 11.59 -28.48 -11.95
CA SER A 483 13.01 -28.18 -12.12
C SER A 483 13.29 -26.67 -12.19
N PHE A 484 12.26 -25.84 -12.42
CA PHE A 484 12.37 -24.38 -12.50
C PHE A 484 11.34 -23.69 -11.63
N LEU A 485 11.68 -22.51 -11.13
CA LEU A 485 10.75 -21.67 -10.39
C LEU A 485 9.59 -21.20 -11.31
N PRO A 486 8.32 -21.38 -10.92
CA PRO A 486 7.17 -20.86 -11.64
C PRO A 486 7.08 -19.33 -11.48
N PRO A 487 6.22 -18.61 -12.21
CA PRO A 487 5.96 -17.21 -11.91
C PRO A 487 5.46 -17.05 -10.46
N TYR A 488 6.02 -16.09 -9.71
CA TYR A 488 5.65 -15.91 -8.29
C TYR A 488 4.16 -15.62 -8.08
N SER A 489 3.49 -14.96 -9.03
CA SER A 489 2.04 -14.73 -9.00
C SER A 489 1.20 -16.01 -9.10
N ARG A 490 1.76 -17.13 -9.55
CA ARG A 490 1.10 -18.44 -9.49
C ARG A 490 1.27 -19.11 -8.13
N TYR A 491 2.41 -18.87 -7.47
CA TYR A 491 2.70 -19.38 -6.13
C TYR A 491 1.92 -18.62 -5.05
N ASP A 492 1.91 -17.29 -5.11
CA ASP A 492 1.09 -16.44 -4.24
C ASP A 492 0.22 -15.49 -5.09
N PRO A 493 -0.97 -15.95 -5.53
CA PRO A 493 -1.93 -15.11 -6.24
C PRO A 493 -2.46 -13.94 -5.40
N SER A 494 -2.32 -14.00 -4.07
CA SER A 494 -2.80 -12.95 -3.16
C SER A 494 -1.82 -11.77 -3.04
N CYS A 495 -0.55 -11.97 -3.44
CA CYS A 495 0.46 -10.92 -3.41
C CYS A 495 0.17 -9.83 -4.46
N ASN A 496 -0.39 -8.71 -4.01
CA ASN A 496 -0.73 -7.56 -4.85
C ASN A 496 0.31 -6.41 -4.77
N ASN A 497 1.43 -6.59 -4.06
CA ASN A 497 2.48 -5.58 -3.97
C ASN A 497 3.37 -5.61 -5.24
N PRO A 498 3.32 -4.57 -6.11
CA PRO A 498 4.08 -4.58 -7.37
C PRO A 498 5.59 -4.56 -7.15
N VAL A 499 6.09 -4.01 -6.03
CA VAL A 499 7.52 -4.00 -5.68
C VAL A 499 7.99 -5.43 -5.46
N VAL A 500 7.29 -6.18 -4.60
CA VAL A 500 7.57 -7.59 -4.32
C VAL A 500 7.46 -8.42 -5.58
N LEU A 501 6.39 -8.28 -6.36
CA LEU A 501 6.21 -9.02 -7.62
C LEU A 501 7.36 -8.77 -8.61
N ARG A 502 7.87 -7.53 -8.70
CA ARG A 502 9.01 -7.20 -9.55
C ARG A 502 10.29 -7.86 -9.03
N ALA A 503 10.60 -7.71 -7.76
CA ALA A 503 11.81 -8.29 -7.16
C ALA A 503 11.81 -9.83 -7.26
N MET A 504 10.69 -10.48 -6.92
CA MET A 504 10.51 -11.94 -7.03
C MET A 504 10.60 -12.42 -8.48
N GLY A 505 10.01 -11.67 -9.42
CA GLY A 505 10.12 -11.97 -10.85
C GLY A 505 11.55 -11.90 -11.39
N ARG A 506 12.37 -10.98 -10.85
CA ARG A 506 13.79 -10.83 -11.22
C ARG A 506 14.65 -11.93 -10.59
N MET A 507 14.46 -12.18 -9.30
CA MET A 507 15.10 -13.29 -8.59
C MET A 507 14.83 -14.63 -9.29
N ARG A 508 13.57 -14.90 -9.65
CA ARG A 508 13.18 -16.08 -10.42
C ARG A 508 13.99 -16.22 -11.71
N ARG A 509 14.20 -15.14 -12.47
CA ARG A 509 14.95 -15.18 -13.73
C ARG A 509 16.42 -15.55 -13.48
N ILE A 510 17.04 -15.00 -12.44
CA ILE A 510 18.42 -15.29 -12.05
C ILE A 510 18.56 -16.77 -11.67
N VAL A 511 17.73 -17.25 -10.73
CA VAL A 511 17.78 -18.66 -10.30
C VAL A 511 17.54 -19.61 -11.47
N ASN A 512 16.52 -19.35 -12.30
CA ASN A 512 16.26 -20.19 -13.47
C ASN A 512 17.38 -20.13 -14.52
N ALA A 513 18.08 -18.99 -14.67
CA ALA A 513 19.23 -18.89 -15.57
C ALA A 513 20.41 -19.74 -15.05
N ILE A 514 20.67 -19.69 -13.74
CA ILE A 514 21.68 -20.54 -13.09
C ILE A 514 21.31 -22.02 -13.27
N ILE A 515 20.06 -22.39 -13.02
CA ILE A 515 19.59 -23.78 -13.17
C ILE A 515 19.75 -24.28 -14.61
N ARG A 516 19.44 -23.45 -15.62
CA ARG A 516 19.62 -23.84 -17.03
C ARG A 516 21.06 -24.18 -17.38
N ARG A 517 22.02 -23.57 -16.68
CA ARG A 517 23.45 -23.68 -17.01
C ARG A 517 24.19 -24.71 -16.17
N TYR A 518 23.86 -24.80 -14.88
CA TYR A 518 24.58 -25.62 -13.90
C TYR A 518 23.73 -26.73 -13.28
N GLY A 519 22.44 -26.81 -13.63
CA GLY A 519 21.49 -27.65 -12.92
C GLY A 519 21.02 -27.03 -11.59
N VAL A 520 20.14 -27.74 -10.89
CA VAL A 520 19.61 -27.28 -9.59
C VAL A 520 20.73 -27.28 -8.54
N PRO A 521 21.04 -26.16 -7.86
CA PRO A 521 22.02 -26.16 -6.78
C PRO A 521 21.60 -27.08 -5.62
N ASP A 522 22.57 -27.73 -4.96
CA ASP A 522 22.31 -28.61 -3.82
C ASP A 522 21.91 -27.81 -2.57
N GLU A 523 22.47 -26.61 -2.39
CA GLU A 523 22.04 -25.67 -1.37
C GLU A 523 21.78 -24.27 -1.94
N ILE A 524 20.73 -23.60 -1.46
CA ILE A 524 20.45 -22.20 -1.75
C ILE A 524 20.41 -21.42 -0.43
N ARG A 525 21.24 -20.39 -0.30
CA ARG A 525 21.39 -19.56 0.91
C ARG A 525 20.93 -18.14 0.61
N ILE A 526 20.08 -17.58 1.47
CA ILE A 526 19.44 -16.28 1.26
C ILE A 526 19.64 -15.41 2.51
N GLU A 527 20.03 -14.14 2.36
CA GLU A 527 20.10 -13.23 3.51
C GLU A 527 18.70 -12.80 4.00
N LEU A 528 18.47 -12.91 5.31
CA LEU A 528 17.29 -12.42 6.00
C LEU A 528 17.44 -10.96 6.41
N GLY A 529 16.38 -10.18 6.18
CA GLY A 529 16.23 -8.82 6.71
C GLY A 529 16.51 -8.73 8.22
N ARG A 530 17.00 -7.56 8.65
CA ARG A 530 17.72 -7.32 9.92
C ARG A 530 16.98 -7.66 11.23
N ASP A 531 15.67 -7.87 11.22
CA ASP A 531 14.84 -7.97 12.43
C ASP A 531 14.64 -9.38 13.02
N LEU A 532 15.10 -10.45 12.35
CA LEU A 532 14.92 -11.83 12.83
C LEU A 532 15.88 -12.24 14.00
N LYS A 533 16.60 -11.28 14.58
CA LYS A 533 17.78 -11.50 15.45
C LYS A 533 17.63 -10.93 16.87
N GLN A 534 16.62 -11.35 17.61
CA GLN A 534 16.52 -10.95 19.02
C GLN A 534 17.05 -12.07 19.91
N SER A 535 18.06 -11.78 20.72
CA SER A 535 18.51 -12.63 21.82
C SER A 535 17.38 -12.87 22.83
N LYS A 536 17.49 -13.88 23.71
CA LYS A 536 16.47 -14.12 24.75
C LYS A 536 16.22 -12.86 25.59
N HIS A 537 17.28 -12.17 26.00
CA HIS A 537 17.18 -10.90 26.73
C HIS A 537 16.47 -9.78 25.95
N GLU A 538 16.76 -9.63 24.65
CA GLU A 538 16.08 -8.66 23.79
C GLU A 538 14.60 -9.03 23.56
N LYS A 539 14.30 -10.33 23.40
CA LYS A 539 12.93 -10.85 23.34
C LYS A 539 12.18 -10.56 24.63
N ASP A 540 12.80 -10.73 25.80
CA ASP A 540 12.20 -10.46 27.10
C ASP A 540 11.98 -8.97 27.35
N LEU A 541 12.91 -8.11 26.93
CA LEU A 541 12.73 -6.64 26.93
C LEU A 541 11.56 -6.23 26.05
N ILE A 542 11.46 -6.79 24.84
CA ILE A 542 10.38 -6.51 23.90
C ILE A 542 9.06 -7.06 24.43
N ALA A 543 9.04 -8.26 25.00
CA ALA A 543 7.86 -8.84 25.62
C ALA A 543 7.35 -7.96 26.77
N ARG A 544 8.24 -7.49 27.66
CA ARG A 544 7.90 -6.54 28.73
C ARG A 544 7.37 -5.21 28.17
N ALA A 545 8.01 -4.66 27.14
CA ALA A 545 7.54 -3.43 26.51
C ALA A 545 6.19 -3.60 25.79
N ASN A 546 5.94 -4.76 25.18
CA ASN A 546 4.67 -5.09 24.54
C ASN A 546 3.55 -5.28 25.57
N ARG A 547 3.83 -5.93 26.72
CA ARG A 547 2.88 -6.04 27.83
C ARG A 547 2.47 -4.67 28.36
N ARG A 548 3.46 -3.83 28.72
CA ARG A 548 3.19 -2.45 29.15
C ARG A 548 2.34 -1.66 28.13
N ARG A 549 2.61 -1.84 26.83
CA ARG A 549 1.79 -1.24 25.76
C ARG A 549 0.37 -1.83 25.69
N LYS A 550 0.20 -3.12 25.91
CA LYS A 550 -1.13 -3.78 25.95
C LYS A 550 -1.95 -3.22 27.10
N ASP A 551 -1.38 -3.15 28.30
CA ASP A 551 -2.07 -2.68 29.51
C ASP A 551 -2.45 -1.20 29.38
N GLN A 552 -1.51 -0.38 28.90
CA GLN A 552 -1.76 1.04 28.65
C GLN A 552 -2.86 1.24 27.59
N ASN A 553 -2.80 0.47 26.48
CA ASN A 553 -3.84 0.54 25.45
C ASN A 553 -5.22 0.13 25.99
N GLN A 554 -5.27 -0.83 26.93
CA GLN A 554 -6.52 -1.25 27.55
C GLN A 554 -7.09 -0.15 28.44
N ALA A 555 -6.27 0.47 29.30
CA ALA A 555 -6.67 1.61 30.11
C ALA A 555 -7.14 2.80 29.26
N TRP A 556 -6.46 3.05 28.12
CA TRP A 556 -6.90 4.05 27.14
C TRP A 556 -8.24 3.69 26.52
N ARG A 557 -8.47 2.43 26.12
CA ARG A 557 -9.78 2.00 25.59
C ARG A 557 -10.90 2.27 26.59
N GLU A 558 -10.68 1.89 27.85
CA GLU A 558 -11.65 2.14 28.92
C GLU A 558 -11.97 3.63 29.07
N SER A 559 -10.92 4.46 29.17
CA SER A 559 -11.09 5.90 29.33
C SER A 559 -11.80 6.54 28.13
N ILE A 560 -11.41 6.16 26.91
CA ILE A 560 -12.03 6.67 25.67
C ILE A 560 -13.48 6.23 25.57
N ALA A 561 -13.78 4.96 25.85
CA ALA A 561 -15.12 4.41 25.83
C ALA A 561 -16.05 5.18 26.78
N THR A 562 -15.57 5.51 27.99
CA THR A 562 -16.31 6.35 28.94
C THR A 562 -16.52 7.77 28.42
N LEU A 563 -15.50 8.41 27.84
CA LEU A 563 -15.61 9.77 27.29
C LEU A 563 -16.58 9.83 26.09
N LYS A 564 -16.67 8.74 25.33
CA LYS A 564 -17.52 8.61 24.14
C LYS A 564 -18.93 8.10 24.41
N GLY A 565 -19.14 7.39 25.52
CA GLY A 565 -20.40 6.71 25.81
C GLY A 565 -20.63 5.44 24.98
N CYS A 566 -19.58 4.76 24.52
CA CYS A 566 -19.69 3.50 23.77
C CYS A 566 -19.03 2.30 24.46
N GLY A 567 -19.16 1.12 23.86
CA GLY A 567 -18.42 -0.07 24.28
C GLY A 567 -16.93 0.03 23.94
N GLN A 568 -16.07 -0.62 24.75
CA GLN A 568 -14.61 -0.64 24.52
C GLN A 568 -14.19 -1.23 23.17
N ASP A 569 -14.98 -2.16 22.62
CA ASP A 569 -14.73 -2.77 21.32
C ASP A 569 -15.10 -1.85 20.14
N GLU A 570 -15.78 -0.73 20.42
CA GLU A 570 -16.12 0.31 19.45
C GLU A 570 -15.02 1.39 19.36
N VAL A 571 -14.09 1.41 20.33
CA VAL A 571 -12.95 2.34 20.36
C VAL A 571 -11.98 2.04 19.21
N ARG A 572 -11.71 3.07 18.40
CA ARG A 572 -10.93 2.92 17.16
C ARG A 572 -9.42 2.95 17.44
N GLY A 573 -8.66 2.33 16.54
CA GLY A 573 -7.19 2.39 16.61
C GLY A 573 -6.63 3.82 16.53
N ARG A 574 -7.31 4.72 15.82
CA ARG A 574 -6.98 6.14 15.77
C ARG A 574 -7.20 6.83 17.11
N ASP A 575 -8.28 6.51 17.82
CA ASP A 575 -8.58 7.11 19.13
C ASP A 575 -7.48 6.73 20.14
N LEU A 576 -7.03 5.46 20.10
CA LEU A 576 -5.89 5.00 20.89
C LEU A 576 -4.59 5.73 20.52
N LEU A 577 -4.36 5.99 19.23
CA LEU A 577 -3.22 6.76 18.79
C LEU A 577 -3.29 8.22 19.28
N MET A 578 -4.47 8.85 19.25
CA MET A 578 -4.67 10.20 19.79
C MET A 578 -4.38 10.24 21.29
N MET A 579 -4.93 9.32 22.07
CA MET A 579 -4.67 9.23 23.51
C MET A 579 -3.18 8.99 23.81
N SER A 580 -2.55 8.11 23.03
CA SER A 580 -1.11 7.85 23.14
C SER A 580 -0.28 9.11 22.90
N LEU A 581 -0.58 9.88 21.85
CA LEU A 581 0.13 11.11 21.53
C LEU A 581 -0.17 12.22 22.54
N PHE A 582 -1.40 12.31 23.04
CA PHE A 582 -1.81 13.24 24.09
C PHE A 582 -0.96 13.06 25.35
N GLU A 583 -0.85 11.82 25.86
CA GLU A 583 -0.03 11.55 27.05
C GLU A 583 1.48 11.76 26.80
N GLU A 584 1.98 11.32 25.63
CA GLU A 584 3.38 11.52 25.22
C GLU A 584 3.75 13.00 25.17
N GLN A 585 2.81 13.87 24.79
CA GLN A 585 3.01 15.31 24.68
C GLN A 585 2.68 16.08 25.97
N GLY A 586 2.18 15.38 27.00
CA GLY A 586 1.77 16.01 28.26
C GLY A 586 0.50 16.86 28.13
N GLY A 587 -0.43 16.44 27.28
CA GLY A 587 -1.72 17.11 27.07
C GLY A 587 -1.60 18.46 26.36
N LYS A 588 -0.59 18.62 25.49
CA LYS A 588 -0.31 19.88 24.80
C LYS A 588 -0.16 19.66 23.30
N ASP A 589 -0.53 20.68 22.54
CA ASP A 589 -0.24 20.79 21.11
C ASP A 589 1.27 20.72 20.86
N ALA A 590 1.67 19.84 19.95
CA ALA A 590 3.07 19.54 19.71
C ALA A 590 3.89 20.68 19.11
N TYR A 591 3.27 21.76 18.62
CA TYR A 591 3.94 22.90 17.98
C TYR A 591 3.82 24.18 18.80
N THR A 592 2.62 24.50 19.27
CA THR A 592 2.32 25.74 19.98
C THR A 592 2.46 25.61 21.50
N GLY A 593 2.40 24.37 22.03
CA GLY A 593 2.38 24.11 23.47
C GLY A 593 1.06 24.46 24.16
N ALA A 594 0.02 24.85 23.40
CA ALA A 594 -1.30 25.11 23.92
C ALA A 594 -1.89 23.84 24.57
N PRO A 595 -2.61 23.95 25.71
CA PRO A 595 -3.24 22.80 26.33
C PRO A 595 -4.33 22.20 25.42
N ILE A 596 -4.38 20.88 25.38
CA ILE A 596 -5.44 20.11 24.72
C ILE A 596 -6.43 19.65 25.79
N ASP A 597 -7.70 19.94 25.57
CA ASP A 597 -8.80 19.45 26.40
C ASP A 597 -9.15 18.01 26.02
N LEU A 598 -9.11 17.11 27.01
CA LEU A 598 -9.30 15.68 26.79
C LEU A 598 -10.77 15.31 26.47
N CYS A 599 -11.73 16.03 27.05
CA CYS A 599 -13.15 15.79 26.78
C CYS A 599 -13.48 16.20 25.35
N ARG A 600 -13.05 17.40 24.94
CA ARG A 600 -13.24 17.89 23.56
C ARG A 600 -12.50 17.07 22.52
N LEU A 601 -11.39 16.41 22.89
CA LEU A 601 -10.64 15.54 21.98
C LEU A 601 -11.47 14.33 21.53
N PHE A 602 -12.32 13.78 22.40
CA PHE A 602 -13.12 12.59 22.14
C PHE A 602 -14.62 12.86 21.98
N ASP A 603 -15.05 14.12 22.15
CA ASP A 603 -16.41 14.55 21.87
C ASP A 603 -16.75 14.38 20.39
N ALA A 604 -17.85 13.65 20.14
CA ALA A 604 -18.36 13.38 18.80
C ALA A 604 -18.72 14.66 18.01
N GLN A 605 -19.06 15.76 18.69
CA GLN A 605 -19.37 17.06 18.08
C GLN A 605 -18.13 17.90 17.75
N GLU A 606 -16.97 17.56 18.33
CA GLU A 606 -15.72 18.33 18.23
C GLU A 606 -14.58 17.55 17.54
N GLN A 607 -14.90 16.66 16.59
CA GLN A 607 -13.91 15.85 15.85
C GLN A 607 -12.80 16.62 15.11
N ARG A 608 -12.93 17.94 15.00
CA ARG A 608 -11.95 18.88 14.42
C ARG A 608 -11.15 19.66 15.45
N TYR A 609 -11.26 19.32 16.72
CA TYR A 609 -10.49 19.98 17.76
C TYR A 609 -8.98 19.72 17.54
N CYS A 610 -8.61 18.46 17.31
CA CYS A 610 -7.23 18.05 17.08
C CYS A 610 -7.05 17.13 15.86
N GLU A 611 -5.86 17.14 15.28
CA GLU A 611 -5.41 16.30 14.19
C GLU A 611 -4.10 15.59 14.53
N ILE A 612 -3.88 14.44 13.89
CA ILE A 612 -2.59 13.78 13.89
C ILE A 612 -1.84 14.28 12.66
N ASP A 613 -0.71 14.96 12.88
CA ASP A 613 0.17 15.46 11.84
C ASP A 613 1.47 14.66 11.78
N HIS A 614 2.14 14.70 10.63
CA HIS A 614 3.50 14.22 10.45
C HIS A 614 4.49 15.36 10.66
N ALA A 615 5.31 15.28 11.71
CA ALA A 615 6.33 16.28 12.02
C ALA A 615 7.22 16.56 10.79
N LEU A 616 7.79 15.51 10.20
CA LEU A 616 8.37 15.56 8.86
C LEU A 616 7.31 15.20 7.81
N PRO A 617 7.10 16.00 6.76
CA PRO A 617 6.06 15.75 5.77
C PRO A 617 6.14 14.33 5.18
N TYR A 618 5.02 13.61 5.22
CA TYR A 618 4.92 12.26 4.66
C TYR A 618 5.24 12.24 3.16
N SER A 619 4.82 13.28 2.43
CA SER A 619 5.09 13.46 1.00
C SER A 619 6.59 13.52 0.64
N ARG A 620 7.46 13.86 1.61
CA ARG A 620 8.91 14.00 1.44
C ARG A 620 9.71 12.85 2.05
N THR A 621 9.15 12.13 3.02
CA THR A 621 9.90 11.13 3.82
C THR A 621 9.32 9.72 3.78
N CYS A 622 8.05 9.58 3.37
CA CYS A 622 7.26 8.35 3.48
C CYS A 622 7.33 7.70 4.88
N ASP A 623 7.60 8.48 5.94
CA ASP A 623 7.69 7.97 7.31
C ASP A 623 6.31 8.07 8.00
N ASP A 624 5.56 6.98 8.01
CA ASP A 624 4.30 6.88 8.77
C ASP A 624 4.49 6.32 10.20
N SER A 625 5.74 6.27 10.70
CA SER A 625 6.00 5.70 12.02
C SER A 625 5.43 6.58 13.15
N HIS A 626 5.16 5.96 14.29
CA HIS A 626 4.73 6.66 15.51
C HIS A 626 5.67 7.82 15.90
N ASN A 627 6.97 7.70 15.62
CA ASN A 627 7.95 8.74 15.92
C ASN A 627 7.80 9.97 15.02
N ASN A 628 7.14 9.87 13.88
CA ASN A 628 6.84 11.00 13.01
C ASN A 628 5.45 11.60 13.26
N LYS A 629 4.59 10.91 14.02
CA LYS A 629 3.23 11.37 14.31
C LYS A 629 3.18 12.22 15.57
N VAL A 630 2.43 13.32 15.53
CA VAL A 630 2.16 14.22 16.66
C VAL A 630 0.69 14.64 16.68
N LEU A 631 0.17 14.89 17.88
CA LEU A 631 -1.18 15.43 18.08
C LEU A 631 -1.10 16.95 18.15
N VAL A 632 -1.88 17.63 17.34
CA VAL A 632 -1.89 19.10 17.26
C VAL A 632 -3.31 19.60 17.12
N LEU A 633 -3.56 20.85 17.51
CA LEU A 633 -4.78 21.54 17.17
C LEU A 633 -4.87 21.62 15.64
N SER A 634 -6.09 21.50 15.10
CA SER A 634 -6.30 21.50 13.66
C SER A 634 -5.73 22.76 12.98
N LYS A 635 -5.79 23.91 13.65
CA LYS A 635 -5.19 25.16 13.18
C LYS A 635 -3.67 25.05 13.00
N SER A 636 -2.96 24.51 13.99
CA SER A 636 -1.51 24.32 13.94
C SER A 636 -1.08 23.46 12.75
N ASN A 637 -1.83 22.39 12.45
CA ASN A 637 -1.57 21.55 11.28
C ASN A 637 -1.80 22.30 9.95
N GLN A 638 -2.91 23.04 9.86
CA GLN A 638 -3.27 23.83 8.69
C GLN A 638 -2.24 24.92 8.36
N ASP A 639 -1.66 25.52 9.40
CA ASP A 639 -0.62 26.53 9.26
C ASP A 639 0.72 25.90 8.86
N LYS A 640 1.12 24.78 9.46
CA LYS A 640 2.38 24.08 9.10
C LYS A 640 2.40 23.58 7.65
N ARG A 641 1.35 22.89 7.19
CA ARG A 641 1.27 22.27 5.85
C ARG A 641 2.40 21.23 5.59
N GLU A 642 2.84 21.10 4.34
CA GLU A 642 3.91 20.18 3.89
C GLU A 642 5.34 20.68 4.23
N ARG A 643 5.49 21.44 5.32
CA ARG A 643 6.76 21.95 5.83
C ARG A 643 7.21 21.18 7.07
N THR A 644 8.50 21.21 7.39
CA THR A 644 8.98 20.83 8.73
C THR A 644 8.62 21.91 9.77
N PRO A 645 8.65 21.62 11.08
CA PRO A 645 8.41 22.64 12.09
C PRO A 645 9.41 23.81 11.97
N TYR A 646 10.68 23.50 11.64
CA TYR A 646 11.70 24.52 11.39
C TYR A 646 11.35 25.43 10.22
N GLU A 647 11.01 24.86 9.05
CA GLU A 647 10.65 25.61 7.85
C GLU A 647 9.42 26.51 8.05
N TRP A 648 8.46 26.06 8.87
CA TRP A 648 7.28 26.86 9.19
C TRP A 648 7.60 27.99 10.18
N MET A 649 8.23 27.67 11.29
CA MET A 649 8.51 28.63 12.39
C MET A 649 9.54 29.69 12.00
N THR A 650 10.39 29.42 10.99
CA THR A 650 11.36 30.39 10.44
C THR A 650 10.88 31.09 9.17
N SER A 651 9.63 30.87 8.74
CA SER A 651 9.08 31.44 7.50
C SER A 651 8.82 32.95 7.55
N GLY A 652 8.76 33.55 8.75
CA GLY A 652 8.36 34.94 8.95
C GLY A 652 6.85 35.20 8.83
N GLU A 653 6.03 34.14 8.73
CA GLU A 653 4.57 34.26 8.67
C GLU A 653 3.99 34.78 9.99
N PRO A 654 3.06 35.77 9.98
CA PRO A 654 2.39 36.25 11.19
C PRO A 654 1.66 35.12 11.91
N GLY A 655 1.96 34.93 13.19
CA GLY A 655 1.35 33.89 14.04
C GLY A 655 2.07 32.53 14.02
N ALA A 656 3.16 32.37 13.24
CA ALA A 656 4.03 31.22 13.36
C ALA A 656 4.74 31.23 14.75
N PRO A 657 4.82 30.08 15.46
CA PRO A 657 5.55 30.02 16.72
C PRO A 657 7.04 30.34 16.54
N ASP A 658 7.64 30.94 17.57
CA ASP A 658 9.08 31.18 17.60
C ASP A 658 9.86 29.86 17.69
N TRP A 659 10.82 29.66 16.78
CA TRP A 659 11.59 28.42 16.70
C TRP A 659 12.45 28.16 17.93
N ASP A 660 13.08 29.19 18.50
CA ASP A 660 14.00 29.00 19.62
C ASP A 660 13.23 28.56 20.86
N ARG A 661 12.11 29.24 21.15
CA ARG A 661 11.17 28.85 22.22
C ARG A 661 10.61 27.45 21.98
N TYR A 662 10.20 27.13 20.76
CA TYR A 662 9.74 25.79 20.40
C TYR A 662 10.80 24.71 20.66
N SER A 663 12.03 24.97 20.24
CA SER A 663 13.13 24.02 20.36
C SER A 663 13.43 23.69 21.82
N VAL A 664 13.31 24.68 22.71
CA VAL A 664 13.44 24.51 24.17
C VAL A 664 12.31 23.65 24.71
N LEU A 665 11.05 23.92 24.33
CA LEU A 665 9.89 23.11 24.76
C LEU A 665 10.05 21.63 24.39
N VAL A 666 10.48 21.36 23.16
CA VAL A 666 10.70 19.99 22.65
C VAL A 666 11.87 19.29 23.38
N ARG A 667 12.93 20.02 23.74
CA ARG A 667 14.06 19.48 24.51
C ARG A 667 13.69 19.18 25.96
N LEU A 668 12.86 20.04 26.58
CA LEU A 668 12.42 19.88 27.96
C LEU A 668 11.39 18.75 28.13
N ASN A 669 10.65 18.39 27.09
CA ASN A 669 9.73 17.26 27.16
C ASN A 669 10.51 15.92 27.17
N LYS A 670 10.62 15.35 28.39
CA LYS A 670 11.28 14.05 28.64
C LYS A 670 10.43 12.84 28.23
N ARG A 671 9.12 13.01 27.97
CA ARG A 671 8.20 11.93 27.57
C ARG A 671 8.35 11.57 26.09
N ILE A 672 8.75 12.54 25.26
CA ILE A 672 9.00 12.34 23.83
C ILE A 672 10.30 11.54 23.63
N SER A 673 10.24 10.54 22.75
CA SER A 673 11.41 9.70 22.44
C SER A 673 12.56 10.50 21.81
N PRO A 674 13.84 10.11 22.01
CA PRO A 674 14.97 10.78 21.36
C PRO A 674 14.86 10.84 19.83
N ARG A 675 14.20 9.83 19.22
CA ARG A 675 13.99 9.78 17.77
C ARG A 675 12.92 10.78 17.33
N LYS A 676 11.76 10.83 17.99
CA LYS A 676 10.71 11.83 17.70
C LYS A 676 11.23 13.25 17.95
N ARG A 677 12.01 13.47 19.01
CA ARG A 677 12.69 14.75 19.26
C ARG A 677 13.58 15.18 18.09
N ARG A 678 14.33 14.24 17.49
CA ARG A 678 15.16 14.53 16.31
C ARG A 678 14.33 14.94 15.09
N TYR A 679 13.14 14.37 14.92
CA TYR A 679 12.24 14.72 13.81
C TYR A 679 11.63 16.12 14.02
N LEU A 680 11.16 16.41 15.23
CA LEU A 680 10.61 17.73 15.59
C LEU A 680 11.65 18.85 15.49
N LEU A 681 12.91 18.56 15.84
CA LEU A 681 14.03 19.50 15.78
C LEU A 681 14.82 19.44 14.46
N ASN A 682 14.27 18.83 13.42
CA ASN A 682 14.99 18.70 12.15
C ASN A 682 15.07 20.07 11.44
N MET A 683 16.29 20.59 11.31
CA MET A 683 16.59 21.87 10.66
C MET A 683 16.98 21.71 9.18
N ASN A 684 17.25 20.49 8.71
CA ASN A 684 17.67 20.24 7.33
C ASN A 684 17.05 18.95 6.78
N LEU A 685 16.04 19.15 5.92
CA LEU A 685 15.42 18.11 5.10
C LEU A 685 15.65 18.42 3.62
N ASP A 686 16.92 18.59 3.23
CA ASP A 686 17.37 18.72 1.84
C ASP A 686 17.11 17.45 1.01
N GLU A 687 17.37 17.51 -0.30
CA GLU A 687 17.10 16.39 -1.23
C GLU A 687 17.85 15.11 -0.82
N LYS A 688 19.09 15.23 -0.34
CA LYS A 688 19.90 14.09 0.10
C LYS A 688 19.33 13.45 1.36
N ALA A 689 18.93 14.26 2.35
CA ALA A 689 18.29 13.78 3.57
C ALA A 689 16.94 13.10 3.25
N GLN A 690 16.16 13.66 2.32
CA GLN A 690 14.92 13.04 1.85
C GLN A 690 15.17 11.65 1.24
N GLU A 691 16.15 11.50 0.36
CA GLU A 691 16.54 10.20 -0.22
C GLU A 691 16.95 9.18 0.84
N GLU A 692 17.68 9.60 1.88
CA GLU A 692 18.03 8.74 3.01
C GLU A 692 16.82 8.30 3.84
N PHE A 693 15.83 9.18 4.07
CA PHE A 693 14.59 8.80 4.76
C PHE A 693 13.77 7.81 3.93
N LEU A 694 13.62 8.09 2.64
CA LEU A 694 12.86 7.26 1.70
C LEU A 694 13.47 5.86 1.58
N SER A 695 14.80 5.75 1.46
CA SER A 695 15.50 4.47 1.38
C SER A 695 15.43 3.63 2.67
N ARG A 696 15.29 4.27 3.84
CA ARG A 696 15.17 3.58 5.14
C ARG A 696 13.77 3.07 5.44
N ASN A 697 12.73 3.75 4.95
CA ASN A 697 11.34 3.46 5.29
C ASN A 697 10.63 2.49 4.35
N LEU A 698 11.27 2.14 3.23
CA LEU A 698 10.86 1.03 2.37
C LEU A 698 11.12 -0.30 3.10
N ASN A 699 10.23 -0.66 4.03
CA ASN A 699 10.26 -1.87 4.86
C ASN A 699 10.06 -3.19 4.08
N ASP A 700 10.08 -3.15 2.75
CA ASP A 700 9.74 -4.28 1.87
C ASP A 700 10.79 -5.41 1.91
N ASP A 701 12.03 -5.15 2.35
CA ASP A 701 13.11 -6.15 2.40
C ASP A 701 12.80 -7.34 3.34
N ARG A 702 12.07 -7.12 4.44
CA ARG A 702 11.86 -8.14 5.49
C ARG A 702 10.87 -9.24 5.08
N TYR A 703 9.74 -8.85 4.48
CA TYR A 703 8.75 -9.79 3.97
C TYR A 703 9.32 -10.58 2.78
N MET A 704 10.12 -9.90 1.95
CA MET A 704 10.71 -10.48 0.74
C MET A 704 11.65 -11.65 1.05
N SER A 705 12.59 -11.57 1.99
CA SER A 705 13.51 -12.70 2.26
C SER A 705 12.78 -13.98 2.70
N VAL A 706 11.71 -13.84 3.50
CA VAL A 706 10.89 -15.00 3.94
C VAL A 706 10.09 -15.56 2.76
N ALA A 707 9.50 -14.67 1.95
CA ALA A 707 8.78 -15.06 0.75
C ALA A 707 9.67 -15.78 -0.28
N VAL A 708 10.90 -15.28 -0.52
CA VAL A 708 11.91 -15.92 -1.39
C VAL A 708 12.22 -17.33 -0.90
N LYS A 709 12.51 -17.46 0.40
CA LYS A 709 12.88 -18.74 0.99
C LYS A 709 11.77 -19.78 0.83
N ASN A 710 10.54 -19.44 1.21
CA ASN A 710 9.40 -20.35 1.10
C ASN A 710 9.09 -20.66 -0.37
N PHE A 711 9.12 -19.65 -1.25
CA PHE A 711 8.88 -19.84 -2.67
C PHE A 711 9.85 -20.84 -3.32
N ILE A 712 11.15 -20.75 -2.99
CA ILE A 712 12.15 -21.68 -3.50
C ILE A 712 11.96 -23.09 -2.91
N GLU A 713 11.78 -23.18 -1.59
CA GLU A 713 11.63 -24.46 -0.87
C GLU A 713 10.37 -25.23 -1.28
N ASP A 714 9.29 -24.50 -1.59
CA ASP A 714 8.00 -25.10 -1.97
C ASP A 714 7.93 -25.43 -3.47
N SER A 715 8.69 -24.73 -4.33
CA SER A 715 8.53 -24.84 -5.79
C SER A 715 9.60 -25.65 -6.52
N LEU A 716 10.80 -25.82 -5.96
CA LEU A 716 11.88 -26.56 -6.63
C LEU A 716 11.94 -28.03 -6.18
N VAL A 717 12.23 -28.91 -7.14
CA VAL A 717 12.71 -30.27 -6.86
C VAL A 717 14.22 -30.19 -6.64
N PHE A 718 14.67 -30.52 -5.44
CA PHE A 718 16.08 -30.61 -5.09
C PHE A 718 16.63 -32.02 -5.35
N PRO A 719 17.95 -32.17 -5.56
CA PRO A 719 18.64 -33.46 -5.56
C PRO A 719 18.29 -34.36 -4.38
N GLU A 720 18.22 -35.68 -4.63
CA GLU A 720 18.19 -36.71 -3.58
C GLU A 720 19.61 -36.99 -3.07
N ASP A 721 20.14 -36.06 -2.27
CA ASP A 721 21.52 -36.12 -1.72
C ASP A 721 21.57 -36.50 -0.22
N GLY A 722 20.42 -36.87 0.37
CA GLY A 722 20.28 -37.21 1.78
C GLY A 722 20.21 -36.00 2.73
N LEU A 723 20.26 -34.76 2.22
CA LEU A 723 20.03 -33.57 3.04
C LEU A 723 18.54 -33.44 3.39
N LYS A 724 18.25 -33.17 4.68
CA LYS A 724 16.88 -32.88 5.13
C LYS A 724 16.36 -31.53 4.63
N ARG A 725 17.25 -30.64 4.18
CA ARG A 725 16.93 -29.25 3.82
C ARG A 725 17.96 -28.67 2.87
N HIS A 726 17.48 -27.99 1.84
CA HIS A 726 18.33 -27.37 0.81
C HIS A 726 18.30 -25.83 0.83
N VAL A 727 17.27 -25.20 1.40
CA VAL A 727 17.14 -23.74 1.43
C VAL A 727 17.41 -23.17 2.83
N TYR A 728 18.48 -22.40 2.94
CA TYR A 728 18.95 -21.81 4.20
C TYR A 728 18.77 -20.31 4.23
N ALA A 729 18.37 -19.83 5.40
CA ALA A 729 18.20 -18.42 5.66
C ALA A 729 19.40 -17.96 6.51
N VAL A 730 20.21 -17.07 5.95
CA VAL A 730 21.45 -16.57 6.55
C VAL A 730 21.18 -15.22 7.20
N THR A 731 21.86 -14.97 8.32
CA THR A 731 21.60 -13.79 9.12
C THR A 731 22.53 -12.64 8.70
N GLY A 732 22.02 -11.44 8.41
CA GLY A 732 22.86 -10.34 7.88
C GLY A 732 24.03 -9.86 8.76
N GLY A 733 23.87 -9.90 10.08
CA GLY A 733 24.99 -9.73 11.01
C GLY A 733 26.10 -10.79 10.91
N ALA A 734 25.78 -12.04 10.52
CA ALA A 734 26.80 -13.07 10.29
C ALA A 734 27.54 -12.78 8.98
N THR A 735 26.84 -12.45 7.89
CA THR A 735 27.47 -12.05 6.61
C THR A 735 28.33 -10.81 6.77
N ALA A 736 27.86 -9.80 7.52
CA ALA A 736 28.65 -8.62 7.86
C ALA A 736 29.90 -8.94 8.69
N GLN A 737 29.82 -9.88 9.63
CA GLN A 737 30.98 -10.33 10.40
C GLN A 737 32.00 -11.04 9.50
N LEU A 738 31.55 -11.97 8.64
CA LEU A 738 32.39 -12.68 7.69
C LEU A 738 33.06 -11.71 6.72
N ARG A 739 32.31 -10.75 6.16
CA ARG A 739 32.82 -9.71 5.26
C ARG A 739 33.99 -8.94 5.88
N ARG A 740 33.83 -8.49 7.13
CA ARG A 740 34.85 -7.77 7.87
C ARG A 740 36.07 -8.64 8.16
N VAL A 741 35.83 -9.88 8.61
CA VAL A 741 36.89 -10.82 9.00
C VAL A 741 37.75 -11.23 7.80
N TRP A 742 37.15 -11.37 6.61
CA TRP A 742 37.84 -11.72 5.37
C TRP A 742 38.39 -10.51 4.60
N GLY A 743 38.18 -9.29 5.10
CA GLY A 743 38.67 -8.06 4.47
C GLY A 743 38.02 -7.75 3.13
N LEU A 744 36.69 -7.96 3.03
CA LEU A 744 35.88 -7.74 1.83
C LEU A 744 34.99 -6.48 1.95
N ASN A 745 35.38 -5.52 2.79
CA ASN A 745 34.79 -4.19 2.86
C ASN A 745 35.61 -3.21 2.02
N TYR A 746 34.95 -2.48 1.13
CA TYR A 746 35.61 -1.59 0.17
C TYR A 746 35.29 -0.10 0.38
N GLY A 747 34.40 0.23 1.31
CA GLY A 747 34.00 1.60 1.63
C GLY A 747 34.82 2.22 2.77
N PRO A 748 34.63 3.53 3.03
CA PRO A 748 35.35 4.24 4.08
C PRO A 748 35.16 3.61 5.46
N HIS A 749 36.22 3.60 6.28
CA HIS A 749 36.23 3.05 7.64
C HIS A 749 35.87 1.55 7.73
N ASP A 750 36.32 0.73 6.78
CA ASP A 750 36.06 -0.73 6.79
C ASP A 750 34.55 -1.04 6.77
N LYS A 751 33.81 -0.28 5.93
CA LYS A 751 32.36 -0.45 5.73
C LYS A 751 32.07 -0.87 4.28
N LYS A 752 30.81 -1.25 4.05
CA LYS A 752 30.27 -1.49 2.71
C LYS A 752 30.29 -0.19 1.89
N ASP A 753 30.89 -0.20 0.69
CA ASP A 753 30.72 0.90 -0.27
C ASP A 753 29.31 0.81 -0.87
N ARG A 754 28.41 1.68 -0.42
CA ARG A 754 27.02 1.71 -0.89
C ARG A 754 26.87 2.39 -2.24
N ASP A 755 27.90 3.10 -2.69
CA ASP A 755 27.88 3.85 -3.94
C ASP A 755 28.35 2.97 -5.12
N ASP A 756 28.81 1.74 -4.88
CA ASP A 756 29.24 0.77 -5.90
C ASP A 756 28.35 -0.48 -5.90
N ASP A 757 27.48 -0.61 -6.91
CA ASP A 757 26.49 -1.70 -7.04
C ASP A 757 27.09 -3.11 -7.02
N ARG A 758 28.40 -3.28 -7.32
CA ARG A 758 29.10 -4.58 -7.27
C ARG A 758 29.13 -5.18 -5.87
N HIS A 759 28.88 -4.39 -4.83
CA HIS A 759 28.80 -4.90 -3.46
C HIS A 759 27.75 -5.99 -3.27
N HIS A 760 26.68 -6.01 -4.07
CA HIS A 760 25.64 -7.04 -3.99
C HIS A 760 26.17 -8.42 -4.39
N ALA A 761 27.04 -8.47 -5.40
CA ALA A 761 27.69 -9.71 -5.83
C ALA A 761 28.64 -10.25 -4.74
N VAL A 762 29.40 -9.36 -4.09
CA VAL A 762 30.28 -9.71 -2.96
C VAL A 762 29.46 -10.27 -1.80
N ASP A 763 28.33 -9.63 -1.48
CA ASP A 763 27.43 -10.05 -0.41
C ASP A 763 26.85 -11.44 -0.69
N ALA A 764 26.38 -11.68 -1.92
CA ALA A 764 25.89 -12.98 -2.36
C ALA A 764 26.95 -14.09 -2.26
N CYS A 765 28.21 -13.80 -2.61
CA CYS A 765 29.31 -14.74 -2.47
C CYS A 765 29.58 -15.11 -0.99
N ILE A 766 29.53 -14.12 -0.10
CA ILE A 766 29.66 -14.33 1.35
C ILE A 766 28.47 -15.12 1.90
N ILE A 767 27.25 -14.86 1.42
CA ILE A 767 26.03 -15.61 1.78
C ILE A 767 26.17 -17.07 1.36
N ALA A 768 26.62 -17.34 0.14
CA ALA A 768 26.89 -18.69 -0.35
C ALA A 768 27.92 -19.40 0.55
N ALA A 769 28.98 -18.70 0.98
CA ALA A 769 30.03 -19.21 1.86
C ALA A 769 29.61 -19.37 3.35
N CYS A 770 28.46 -18.81 3.75
CA CYS A 770 28.06 -18.72 5.16
C CYS A 770 27.37 -20.00 5.69
N SER A 771 28.17 -21.03 5.97
CA SER A 771 27.70 -22.27 6.61
C SER A 771 27.78 -22.21 8.14
N ALA A 772 27.07 -23.10 8.83
CA ALA A 772 27.18 -23.25 10.29
C ALA A 772 28.63 -23.56 10.72
N ALA A 773 29.35 -24.38 9.95
CA ALA A 773 30.77 -24.67 10.19
C ALA A 773 31.64 -23.42 10.04
N THR A 774 31.44 -22.61 8.99
CA THR A 774 32.16 -21.35 8.79
C THR A 774 31.95 -20.38 9.95
N ILE A 775 30.70 -20.23 10.41
CA ILE A 775 30.37 -19.38 11.56
C ILE A 775 31.08 -19.89 12.82
N LYS A 776 31.09 -21.20 13.07
CA LYS A 776 31.76 -21.82 14.23
C LYS A 776 33.28 -21.59 14.18
N ARG A 777 33.92 -21.73 13.01
CA ARG A 777 35.36 -21.42 12.82
C ARG A 777 35.66 -19.97 13.16
N VAL A 778 34.87 -19.02 12.67
CA VAL A 778 35.05 -17.58 12.96
C VAL A 778 34.79 -17.24 14.42
N ALA A 779 33.79 -17.86 15.05
CA ALA A 779 33.50 -17.68 16.47
C ALA A 779 34.66 -18.19 17.35
N ASN A 780 35.19 -19.39 17.06
CA ASN A 780 36.35 -19.95 17.76
C ASN A 780 37.61 -19.08 17.57
N ALA A 781 37.88 -18.64 16.34
CA ALA A 781 38.96 -17.69 16.06
C ALA A 781 38.78 -16.35 16.79
N SER A 782 37.54 -15.92 17.04
CA SER A 782 37.24 -14.66 17.76
C SER A 782 37.39 -14.79 19.28
N LYS A 783 37.19 -15.99 19.86
CA LYS A 783 37.33 -16.26 21.31
C LYS A 783 38.77 -16.15 21.82
N LEU A 784 39.76 -16.40 20.95
CA LEU A 784 41.20 -16.36 21.24
C LEU A 784 41.79 -14.92 21.41
N GLY A 785 40.95 -13.95 21.78
CA GLY A 785 41.37 -12.62 22.27
C GLY A 785 41.67 -11.53 21.21
N ARG A 786 41.52 -10.27 21.65
CA ARG A 786 42.00 -9.03 20.98
C ARG A 786 43.46 -8.69 21.33
N ASN A 787 44.09 -9.45 22.23
CA ASN A 787 45.44 -9.21 22.77
C ASN A 787 46.57 -9.85 21.93
N THR A 788 46.26 -10.37 20.74
CA THR A 788 47.23 -10.94 19.79
C THR A 788 47.70 -9.85 18.81
N LEU A 789 48.98 -9.89 18.40
CA LEU A 789 49.53 -9.03 17.36
C LEU A 789 48.62 -9.02 16.11
N LYS A 790 48.42 -7.84 15.51
CA LYS A 790 47.50 -7.61 14.38
C LYS A 790 47.73 -8.59 13.20
N GLN A 791 48.98 -9.01 13.01
CA GLN A 791 49.40 -9.95 11.96
C GLN A 791 48.92 -11.38 12.23
N VAL A 792 49.15 -11.90 13.44
CA VAL A 792 48.66 -13.21 13.90
C VAL A 792 47.14 -13.29 13.83
N ARG A 793 46.45 -12.18 14.13
CA ARG A 793 45.00 -12.07 14.02
C ARG A 793 44.52 -12.15 12.57
N LYS A 794 45.25 -11.56 11.61
CA LYS A 794 44.93 -11.59 10.18
C LYS A 794 45.09 -13.00 9.60
N GLU A 795 46.18 -13.68 9.93
CA GLU A 795 46.45 -15.07 9.51
C GLU A 795 45.41 -16.05 10.07
N ARG A 796 45.09 -15.94 11.36
CA ARG A 796 44.05 -16.75 12.01
C ARG A 796 42.68 -16.61 11.35
N PHE A 797 42.32 -15.40 10.92
CA PHE A 797 41.05 -15.17 10.23
C PHE A 797 41.08 -15.62 8.76
N ALA A 798 42.25 -15.61 8.10
CA ALA A 798 42.38 -16.19 6.77
C ALA A 798 42.08 -17.70 6.76
N GLN A 799 42.47 -18.41 7.82
CA GLN A 799 42.16 -19.85 8.00
C GLN A 799 40.67 -20.17 8.21
N THR A 800 39.82 -19.14 8.40
CA THR A 800 38.36 -19.33 8.57
C THR A 800 37.58 -19.30 7.27
N GLN A 801 38.25 -18.97 6.15
CA GLN A 801 37.65 -18.93 4.81
C GLN A 801 37.13 -20.31 4.39
N PRO A 802 36.14 -20.40 3.47
CA PRO A 802 35.64 -21.68 2.94
C PRO A 802 36.75 -22.59 2.45
N TRP A 803 37.66 -22.03 1.65
CA TRP A 803 38.90 -22.64 1.18
C TRP A 803 40.04 -21.59 1.21
N PRO A 804 41.32 -22.02 1.18
CA PRO A 804 42.45 -21.10 1.09
C PRO A 804 42.35 -20.19 -0.15
N GLY A 805 42.50 -18.88 0.04
CA GLY A 805 42.49 -17.90 -1.06
C GLY A 805 41.10 -17.43 -1.53
N PHE A 806 40.01 -17.90 -0.92
CA PHE A 806 38.63 -17.49 -1.27
C PHE A 806 38.46 -15.97 -1.36
N ALA A 807 38.93 -15.22 -0.35
CA ALA A 807 38.78 -13.76 -0.32
C ALA A 807 39.56 -13.07 -1.45
N ASP A 808 40.70 -13.64 -1.88
CA ASP A 808 41.47 -13.12 -3.00
C ASP A 808 40.78 -13.41 -4.33
N GLU A 809 40.18 -14.61 -4.48
CA GLU A 809 39.33 -14.92 -5.64
C GLU A 809 38.13 -13.97 -5.74
N VAL A 810 37.46 -13.67 -4.61
CA VAL A 810 36.35 -12.70 -4.57
C VAL A 810 36.83 -11.30 -5.00
N ARG A 811 38.02 -10.86 -4.57
CA ARG A 811 38.59 -9.57 -4.99
C ARG A 811 38.84 -9.52 -6.49
N VAL A 812 39.45 -10.57 -7.05
CA VAL A 812 39.73 -10.66 -8.49
C VAL A 812 38.41 -10.63 -9.27
N ARG A 813 37.43 -11.45 -8.88
CA ARG A 813 36.14 -11.51 -9.60
C ARG A 813 35.35 -10.22 -9.54
N ARG A 814 35.35 -9.55 -8.39
CA ARG A 814 34.67 -8.26 -8.22
C ARG A 814 35.06 -7.25 -9.29
N GLU A 815 36.31 -7.23 -9.74
CA GLU A 815 36.76 -6.28 -10.77
C GLU A 815 36.15 -6.56 -12.16
N PHE A 816 35.72 -7.80 -12.42
CA PHE A 816 35.05 -8.19 -13.67
C PHE A 816 33.52 -8.19 -13.57
N VAL A 817 32.95 -7.96 -12.38
CA VAL A 817 31.49 -7.87 -12.23
C VAL A 817 31.00 -6.57 -12.87
N ILE A 818 30.24 -6.71 -13.96
CA ILE A 818 29.48 -5.63 -14.57
C ILE A 818 28.01 -5.75 -14.10
N PRO A 819 27.49 -4.81 -13.30
CA PRO A 819 26.09 -4.83 -12.89
C PRO A 819 25.15 -4.79 -14.11
N THR A 820 24.33 -5.82 -14.27
CA THR A 820 23.31 -5.86 -15.33
C THR A 820 22.10 -5.03 -14.93
N ARG A 821 21.36 -4.49 -15.90
CA ARG A 821 20.13 -3.73 -15.62
C ARG A 821 18.94 -4.30 -16.37
N MET A 822 17.77 -4.29 -15.74
CA MET A 822 16.52 -4.50 -16.46
C MET A 822 16.34 -3.42 -17.54
N ALA A 823 16.34 -3.83 -18.81
CA ALA A 823 15.78 -3.04 -19.90
C ALA A 823 14.25 -3.18 -19.91
N ASP A 824 13.53 -2.06 -19.93
CA ASP A 824 12.07 -2.03 -20.04
C ASP A 824 11.69 -1.65 -21.47
N HIS A 825 11.23 -2.64 -22.24
CA HIS A 825 10.76 -2.47 -23.61
C HIS A 825 9.27 -2.13 -23.68
N GLY A 826 8.70 -1.62 -22.58
CA GLY A 826 7.31 -1.19 -22.50
C GLY A 826 7.01 0.09 -23.28
N VAL A 827 5.94 0.07 -24.08
CA VAL A 827 5.47 1.21 -24.89
C VAL A 827 4.32 1.99 -24.22
N THR A 828 4.18 1.88 -22.90
CA THR A 828 3.12 2.56 -22.15
C THR A 828 3.68 3.35 -20.98
N GLY A 829 3.19 4.57 -20.79
CA GLY A 829 3.52 5.41 -19.63
C GLY A 829 2.70 6.68 -19.60
N GLN A 830 3.12 7.64 -18.77
CA GLN A 830 2.57 9.00 -18.78
C GLN A 830 2.92 9.66 -20.11
N VAL A 831 1.92 10.19 -20.82
CA VAL A 831 2.06 10.72 -22.20
C VAL A 831 2.40 12.21 -22.19
N PHE A 832 1.79 12.95 -21.27
CA PHE A 832 1.96 14.39 -21.11
C PHE A 832 2.12 14.71 -19.63
N LYS A 833 2.76 15.85 -19.35
CA LYS A 833 2.67 16.49 -18.03
C LYS A 833 1.23 16.89 -17.73
N ASP A 834 0.84 16.82 -16.46
CA ASP A 834 -0.55 17.04 -16.04
C ASP A 834 -1.05 18.48 -16.25
N THR A 835 -0.14 19.45 -16.30
CA THR A 835 -0.50 20.85 -16.51
C THR A 835 -0.87 21.11 -17.96
N ASN A 836 -2.07 21.65 -18.16
CA ASN A 836 -2.49 22.19 -19.45
C ASN A 836 -2.04 23.65 -19.59
N TYR A 837 -1.48 24.03 -20.74
CA TYR A 837 -0.99 25.37 -20.98
C TYR A 837 -1.72 26.03 -22.14
N ARG A 838 -1.98 27.33 -22.03
CA ARG A 838 -2.44 28.12 -23.18
C ARG A 838 -1.29 28.28 -24.17
N PHE A 839 -1.53 27.98 -25.44
CA PHE A 839 -0.56 28.21 -26.49
C PHE A 839 -0.59 29.69 -26.93
N LEU A 840 0.56 30.36 -26.91
CA LEU A 840 0.70 31.77 -27.30
C LEU A 840 1.31 31.95 -28.70
N GLY A 841 1.88 30.89 -29.28
CA GLY A 841 2.56 30.95 -30.57
C GLY A 841 3.92 30.24 -30.54
N ILE A 842 4.69 30.45 -31.61
CA ILE A 842 6.04 29.89 -31.80
C ILE A 842 7.05 31.04 -31.78
N THR A 843 8.23 30.82 -31.21
CA THR A 843 9.30 31.82 -31.26
C THR A 843 9.82 32.02 -32.69
N ASN A 844 10.10 33.27 -33.06
CA ASN A 844 10.68 33.62 -34.36
C ASN A 844 12.19 33.32 -34.47
N ASP A 845 12.78 32.70 -33.45
CA ASP A 845 14.19 32.30 -33.48
C ASP A 845 14.38 30.98 -34.24
N LYS A 846 15.64 30.65 -34.54
CA LYS A 846 15.98 29.38 -35.22
C LYS A 846 15.55 28.13 -34.45
N LYS A 847 15.16 28.27 -33.17
CA LYS A 847 14.75 27.14 -32.33
C LYS A 847 13.28 26.79 -32.48
N GLN A 848 12.45 27.75 -32.90
CA GLN A 848 11.01 27.58 -33.08
C GLN A 848 10.35 26.93 -31.85
N LEU A 849 10.62 27.42 -30.65
CA LEU A 849 10.04 26.89 -29.42
C LEU A 849 8.58 27.32 -29.29
N ALA A 850 7.72 26.44 -28.77
CA ALA A 850 6.36 26.81 -28.41
C ALA A 850 6.36 27.70 -27.17
N MET A 851 5.68 28.84 -27.24
CA MET A 851 5.44 29.76 -26.13
C MET A 851 4.14 29.38 -25.44
N LEU A 852 4.22 29.08 -24.15
CA LEU A 852 3.10 28.58 -23.37
C LEU A 852 2.87 29.46 -22.14
N CYS A 853 1.61 29.65 -21.73
CA CYS A 853 1.25 30.35 -20.50
C CYS A 853 0.49 29.42 -19.55
N GLY A 854 0.93 29.39 -18.29
CA GLY A 854 0.29 28.64 -17.21
C GLY A 854 0.59 29.25 -15.85
N GLY A 855 -0.43 29.42 -15.00
CA GLY A 855 -0.27 30.00 -13.67
C GLY A 855 0.28 31.43 -13.66
N GLY A 856 -0.03 32.23 -14.70
CA GLY A 856 0.46 33.60 -14.86
C GLY A 856 1.92 33.72 -15.32
N LYS A 857 2.58 32.62 -15.69
CA LYS A 857 3.97 32.60 -16.16
C LYS A 857 4.06 32.08 -17.59
N GLU A 858 4.96 32.68 -18.36
CA GLU A 858 5.32 32.21 -19.70
C GLU A 858 6.51 31.24 -19.66
N LEU A 859 6.47 30.24 -20.54
CA LEU A 859 7.54 29.26 -20.70
C LEU A 859 7.72 28.89 -22.18
N LYS A 860 8.96 28.56 -22.55
CA LYS A 860 9.33 28.13 -23.91
C LYS A 860 9.71 26.65 -23.90
N LYS A 861 9.09 25.83 -24.76
CA LYS A 861 9.34 24.37 -24.82
C LYS A 861 9.41 23.85 -26.24
N GLY A 862 10.35 22.94 -26.48
CA GLY A 862 10.58 22.31 -27.80
C GLY A 862 9.85 20.98 -28.03
N ASN A 863 9.35 20.33 -26.97
CA ASN A 863 8.70 19.01 -27.04
C ASN A 863 7.25 19.08 -26.57
N VAL A 864 6.37 19.52 -27.47
CA VAL A 864 4.96 19.75 -27.16
C VAL A 864 4.04 19.20 -28.25
N VAL A 865 2.79 18.92 -27.88
CA VAL A 865 1.67 18.73 -28.81
C VAL A 865 0.71 19.89 -28.63
N ILE A 866 0.29 20.49 -29.74
CA ILE A 866 -0.74 21.54 -29.76
C ILE A 866 -2.09 20.85 -30.00
N GLY A 867 -3.01 21.01 -29.06
CA GLY A 867 -4.36 20.48 -29.12
C GLY A 867 -5.26 21.28 -30.06
N LYS A 868 -6.34 20.64 -30.53
CA LYS A 868 -7.38 21.31 -31.34
C LYS A 868 -8.15 22.39 -30.56
N ASP A 869 -8.06 22.36 -29.23
CA ASP A 869 -8.66 23.30 -28.30
C ASP A 869 -7.84 24.59 -28.12
N GLY A 870 -6.71 24.73 -28.84
CA GLY A 870 -5.80 25.87 -28.71
C GLY A 870 -4.89 25.82 -27.49
N ASN A 871 -4.89 24.71 -26.75
CA ASN A 871 -3.94 24.48 -25.66
C ASN A 871 -2.72 23.68 -26.14
N ALA A 872 -1.67 23.66 -25.33
CA ALA A 872 -0.46 22.91 -25.58
C ALA A 872 -0.12 21.99 -24.40
N HIS A 873 0.31 20.78 -24.72
CA HIS A 873 0.67 19.73 -23.78
C HIS A 873 2.16 19.41 -23.92
N ILE A 874 2.90 19.44 -22.81
CA ILE A 874 4.30 19.05 -22.78
C ILE A 874 4.38 17.53 -22.76
N ILE A 875 5.10 16.94 -23.71
CA ILE A 875 5.28 15.50 -23.82
C ILE A 875 6.16 14.99 -22.66
N GLU A 876 5.74 13.89 -22.04
CA GLU A 876 6.44 13.19 -20.96
C GLU A 876 6.58 11.71 -21.37
N GLY A 877 7.73 11.07 -21.14
CA GLY A 877 7.94 9.65 -21.45
C GLY A 877 8.37 9.33 -22.90
N MET A 878 9.65 9.00 -23.07
CA MET A 878 10.20 8.41 -24.30
C MET A 878 10.10 6.88 -24.22
N ALA A 879 9.60 6.24 -25.28
CA ALA A 879 9.52 4.79 -25.37
C ALA A 879 10.88 4.21 -25.78
N PHE A 880 11.39 4.63 -26.94
CA PHE A 880 12.66 4.17 -27.50
C PHE A 880 13.21 5.20 -28.49
N VAL A 881 14.44 5.00 -28.92
CA VAL A 881 15.09 5.76 -29.98
C VAL A 881 15.31 4.87 -31.19
N ARG A 882 15.11 5.42 -32.40
CA ARG A 882 15.49 4.80 -33.67
C ARG A 882 16.68 5.51 -34.29
N LEU A 883 17.65 4.73 -34.75
CA LEU A 883 18.85 5.19 -35.44
C LEU A 883 18.83 4.68 -36.87
N TRP A 884 19.04 5.60 -37.82
CA TRP A 884 19.03 5.33 -39.25
C TRP A 884 20.35 5.78 -39.87
N LEU A 885 20.90 4.97 -40.77
CA LEU A 885 22.08 5.34 -41.56
C LEU A 885 21.67 5.63 -43.01
N ASP A 886 21.96 6.83 -43.48
CA ASP A 886 21.99 7.17 -44.89
C ASP A 886 23.44 7.10 -45.39
N PRO A 887 23.86 6.06 -46.13
CA PRO A 887 25.23 5.95 -46.63
C PRO A 887 25.62 7.04 -47.63
N ALA A 888 24.64 7.59 -48.38
CA ALA A 888 24.86 8.64 -49.37
C ALA A 888 24.86 10.05 -48.74
N GLY A 889 24.32 10.19 -47.53
CA GLY A 889 24.27 11.42 -46.76
C GLY A 889 25.65 12.04 -46.50
N LYS A 890 25.68 13.35 -46.19
CA LYS A 890 26.91 14.15 -45.98
C LYS A 890 27.92 13.98 -47.14
N LYS A 891 27.49 14.19 -48.40
CA LYS A 891 28.34 14.06 -49.60
C LYS A 891 29.02 12.68 -49.69
N GLY A 892 28.27 11.61 -49.45
CA GLY A 892 28.78 10.23 -49.51
C GLY A 892 29.65 9.77 -48.34
N LYS A 893 29.83 10.59 -47.29
CA LYS A 893 30.50 10.17 -46.04
C LYS A 893 29.60 9.32 -45.13
N GLY A 894 28.30 9.33 -45.36
CA GLY A 894 27.31 8.70 -44.52
C GLY A 894 26.81 9.63 -43.42
N LYS A 895 25.50 9.65 -43.19
CA LYS A 895 24.84 10.44 -42.14
C LYS A 895 23.94 9.57 -41.30
N TRP A 896 24.12 9.64 -39.99
CA TRP A 896 23.23 9.02 -39.01
C TRP A 896 22.12 10.00 -38.61
N TYR A 897 20.89 9.50 -38.59
CA TYR A 897 19.70 10.19 -38.11
C TYR A 897 19.19 9.52 -36.85
N VAL A 898 18.63 10.33 -35.95
CA VAL A 898 18.06 9.89 -34.69
C VAL A 898 16.61 10.36 -34.57
N GLU A 899 15.76 9.47 -34.11
CA GLU A 899 14.36 9.74 -33.85
C GLU A 899 13.98 9.21 -32.46
N PRO A 900 13.71 10.09 -31.50
CA PRO A 900 13.07 9.69 -30.26
C PRO A 900 11.57 9.46 -30.50
N VAL A 901 11.09 8.27 -30.15
CA VAL A 901 9.66 7.91 -30.17
C VAL A 901 9.09 8.03 -28.76
N TYR A 902 8.02 8.79 -28.60
CA TYR A 902 7.37 9.03 -27.31
C TYR A 902 6.10 8.21 -27.15
N TYR A 903 5.60 8.07 -25.91
CA TYR A 903 4.33 7.36 -25.68
C TYR A 903 3.14 8.01 -26.40
N VAL A 904 3.21 9.31 -26.71
CA VAL A 904 2.18 10.02 -27.50
C VAL A 904 2.11 9.54 -28.95
N ASP A 905 3.20 8.98 -29.46
CA ASP A 905 3.33 8.56 -30.86
C ASP A 905 2.80 7.14 -31.10
N ILE A 906 2.87 6.29 -30.08
CA ILE A 906 2.51 4.87 -30.14
C ILE A 906 1.08 4.64 -30.69
N PRO A 907 0.04 5.38 -30.28
CA PRO A 907 -1.29 5.22 -30.86
C PRO A 907 -1.33 5.50 -32.37
N LEU A 908 -0.61 6.52 -32.86
CA LEU A 908 -0.54 6.85 -34.28
C LEU A 908 0.22 5.76 -35.06
N MET A 909 1.28 5.20 -34.46
CA MET A 909 2.05 4.10 -35.05
C MET A 909 1.16 2.87 -35.23
N ARG A 910 0.39 2.49 -34.20
CA ARG A 910 -0.56 1.35 -34.27
C ARG A 910 -1.65 1.54 -35.32
N GLN A 911 -2.02 2.78 -35.63
CA GLN A 911 -3.00 3.11 -36.67
C GLN A 911 -2.38 3.22 -38.07
N GLY A 912 -1.07 3.03 -38.23
CA GLY A 912 -0.37 3.23 -39.50
C GLY A 912 -0.30 4.68 -39.96
N LYS A 913 -0.57 5.66 -39.09
CA LYS A 913 -0.64 7.10 -39.40
C LYS A 913 0.60 7.88 -38.98
N TYR A 914 1.58 7.21 -38.37
CA TYR A 914 2.77 7.85 -37.86
C TYR A 914 3.82 8.04 -38.95
N VAL A 915 4.25 9.28 -39.16
CA VAL A 915 5.34 9.62 -40.06
C VAL A 915 6.60 9.88 -39.23
N PRO A 916 7.67 9.08 -39.39
CA PRO A 916 8.92 9.30 -38.67
C PRO A 916 9.51 10.69 -38.95
N ARG A 917 10.06 11.33 -37.91
CA ARG A 917 10.69 12.66 -38.02
C ARG A 917 12.04 12.67 -37.34
N PHE A 918 13.04 13.22 -38.01
CA PHE A 918 14.41 13.20 -37.50
C PHE A 918 14.74 14.42 -36.68
N ALA A 919 15.37 14.21 -35.52
CA ALA A 919 15.77 15.31 -34.65
C ALA A 919 16.80 16.21 -35.35
N VAL A 920 16.63 17.52 -35.19
CA VAL A 920 17.51 18.54 -35.75
C VAL A 920 18.06 19.42 -34.64
N LEU A 921 19.36 19.68 -34.68
CA LEU A 921 20.09 20.42 -33.66
C LEU A 921 19.45 21.79 -33.44
N ARG A 922 19.13 22.08 -32.18
CA ARG A 922 18.53 23.31 -31.69
C ARG A 922 17.17 23.63 -32.31
N LEU A 923 16.42 22.65 -32.85
CA LEU A 923 15.10 22.86 -33.45
C LEU A 923 14.01 22.09 -32.67
N ALA A 924 12.86 22.72 -32.45
CA ALA A 924 11.72 22.07 -31.79
C ALA A 924 11.13 20.92 -32.60
N ARG A 925 10.51 19.96 -31.89
CA ARG A 925 10.02 18.70 -32.45
C ARG A 925 8.98 18.86 -33.56
N HIS A 926 8.08 19.83 -33.44
CA HIS A 926 7.04 20.05 -34.45
C HIS A 926 7.61 20.50 -35.80
N ALA A 927 8.80 21.09 -35.80
CA ALA A 927 9.49 21.58 -36.99
C ALA A 927 10.50 20.57 -37.57
N TRP A 928 10.62 19.37 -36.98
CA TRP A 928 11.52 18.34 -37.51
C TRP A 928 11.05 17.81 -38.87
N PRO A 929 11.98 17.62 -39.84
CA PRO A 929 11.66 17.11 -41.16
C PRO A 929 11.22 15.64 -41.08
N ALA A 930 10.29 15.27 -41.96
CA ALA A 930 9.92 13.87 -42.15
C ALA A 930 11.12 13.05 -42.66
N ALA A 931 11.16 11.78 -42.27
CA ALA A 931 12.12 10.83 -42.79
C ALA A 931 11.90 10.63 -44.30
N PRO A 932 12.96 10.73 -45.14
CA PRO A 932 12.87 10.45 -46.57
C PRO A 932 12.43 9.01 -46.87
N ASP A 933 11.65 8.81 -47.93
CA ASP A 933 11.07 7.52 -48.31
C ASP A 933 12.11 6.40 -48.50
N HIS A 934 13.30 6.73 -49.03
CA HIS A 934 14.36 5.75 -49.22
C HIS A 934 14.92 5.20 -47.90
N LEU A 935 14.89 6.00 -46.82
CA LEU A 935 15.28 5.53 -45.49
C LEU A 935 14.16 4.72 -44.86
N LEU A 936 12.89 5.08 -45.07
CA LEU A 936 11.74 4.32 -44.53
C LEU A 936 11.70 2.85 -44.98
N LYS A 937 12.39 2.49 -46.07
CA LYS A 937 12.54 1.11 -46.56
C LYS A 937 13.59 0.29 -45.78
N GLN A 938 14.42 0.93 -44.96
CA GLN A 938 15.44 0.25 -44.16
C GLN A 938 14.87 -0.20 -42.80
N THR A 939 15.55 -1.12 -42.13
CA THR A 939 15.24 -1.46 -40.73
C THR A 939 16.13 -0.61 -39.82
N PRO A 940 15.58 0.26 -38.97
CA PRO A 940 16.37 1.06 -38.06
C PRO A 940 16.92 0.23 -36.90
N ILE A 941 18.02 0.69 -36.31
CA ILE A 941 18.46 0.20 -35.00
C ILE A 941 17.52 0.81 -33.95
N VAL A 942 16.86 -0.04 -33.18
CA VAL A 942 15.98 0.36 -32.08
C VAL A 942 16.73 0.19 -30.77
N MET A 943 16.71 1.23 -29.94
CA MET A 943 17.39 1.25 -28.65
C MET A 943 16.46 1.76 -27.56
N TRP A 944 16.34 0.98 -26.50
CA TRP A 944 15.51 1.25 -25.33
C TRP A 944 16.37 1.70 -24.15
N ARG A 945 15.73 2.34 -23.17
CA ARG A 945 16.42 2.71 -21.94
C ARG A 945 17.01 1.47 -21.24
N ASN A 946 18.24 1.62 -20.76
CA ASN A 946 19.09 0.59 -20.19
C ASN A 946 19.67 -0.44 -21.18
N ASP A 947 19.35 -0.39 -22.47
CA ASP A 947 20.08 -1.20 -23.46
C ASP A 947 21.55 -0.79 -23.51
N VAL A 948 22.42 -1.76 -23.78
CA VAL A 948 23.85 -1.51 -23.97
C VAL A 948 24.12 -1.29 -25.46
N LEU A 949 24.73 -0.16 -25.79
CA LEU A 949 25.13 0.17 -27.15
C LEU A 949 26.63 0.04 -27.31
N GLU A 950 27.06 -0.64 -28.37
CA GLU A 950 28.44 -0.61 -28.84
C GLU A 950 28.59 0.27 -30.07
N VAL A 951 29.57 1.17 -30.02
CA VAL A 951 29.95 2.06 -31.12
C VAL A 951 31.46 1.99 -31.31
N ASP A 952 31.91 1.44 -32.44
CA ASP A 952 33.33 1.25 -32.78
C ASP A 952 34.14 0.63 -31.62
N GLY A 953 33.63 -0.44 -31.01
CA GLY A 953 34.27 -1.16 -29.90
C GLY A 953 34.09 -0.52 -28.51
N LYS A 954 33.38 0.61 -28.41
CA LYS A 954 33.14 1.31 -27.14
C LYS A 954 31.72 1.07 -26.66
N LEU A 955 31.57 0.84 -25.35
CA LEU A 955 30.30 0.48 -24.74
C LEU A 955 29.72 1.60 -23.88
N GLY A 956 28.39 1.70 -23.86
CA GLY A 956 27.66 2.60 -22.98
C GLY A 956 26.22 2.15 -22.79
N ARG A 957 25.67 2.35 -21.59
CA ARG A 957 24.29 2.01 -21.29
C ARG A 957 23.39 3.20 -21.60
N PHE A 958 22.44 3.05 -22.51
CA PHE A 958 21.57 4.13 -22.93
C PHE A 958 20.67 4.60 -21.78
N SER A 959 20.66 5.90 -21.50
CA SER A 959 19.92 6.49 -20.37
C SER A 959 18.87 7.50 -20.80
N GLY A 960 19.08 8.18 -21.94
CA GLY A 960 18.22 9.27 -22.39
C GLY A 960 18.74 9.96 -23.64
N MET A 961 18.04 11.02 -24.05
CA MET A 961 18.44 11.84 -25.18
C MET A 961 18.12 13.30 -24.89
N ASP A 962 19.10 14.17 -25.07
CA ASP A 962 18.84 15.61 -25.18
C ASP A 962 18.43 15.92 -26.62
N ILE A 963 17.13 16.14 -26.80
CA ILE A 963 16.55 16.42 -28.11
C ILE A 963 16.99 17.74 -28.72
N MET A 964 17.29 18.75 -27.90
CA MET A 964 17.70 20.06 -28.40
C MET A 964 19.14 20.04 -28.86
N ASN A 965 19.98 19.22 -28.25
CA ASN A 965 21.37 19.02 -28.68
C ASN A 965 21.56 17.82 -29.61
N CYS A 966 20.49 17.06 -29.89
CA CYS A 966 20.52 15.80 -30.64
C CYS A 966 21.62 14.83 -30.14
N SER A 967 21.80 14.78 -28.82
CA SER A 967 22.82 13.94 -28.19
C SER A 967 22.20 12.80 -27.41
N LEU A 968 22.73 11.59 -27.64
CA LEU A 968 22.40 10.39 -26.86
C LEU A 968 23.16 10.44 -25.53
N GLU A 969 22.48 10.11 -24.44
CA GLU A 969 23.03 10.11 -23.09
C GLU A 969 23.30 8.68 -22.64
N PHE A 970 24.52 8.42 -22.19
CA PHE A 970 24.96 7.09 -21.75
C PHE A 970 25.44 7.12 -20.30
N ALA A 971 25.00 6.13 -19.53
CA ALA A 971 25.55 5.80 -18.22
C ALA A 971 26.71 4.79 -18.38
N PRO A 972 27.72 4.83 -17.49
CA PRO A 972 28.77 3.83 -17.47
C PRO A 972 28.22 2.46 -17.07
N LEU A 973 28.85 1.39 -17.56
CA LEU A 973 28.45 0.02 -17.25
C LEU A 973 28.72 -0.37 -15.79
N ALA A 974 29.79 0.20 -15.20
CA ALA A 974 30.14 0.04 -13.79
C ALA A 974 30.78 1.34 -13.26
N LYS A 975 30.76 1.53 -11.94
CA LYS A 975 31.41 2.67 -11.28
C LYS A 975 32.91 2.68 -11.59
N GLY A 976 33.43 3.84 -12.01
CA GLY A 976 34.83 4.01 -12.41
C GLY A 976 35.12 3.69 -13.87
N MET A 977 34.17 3.16 -14.65
CA MET A 977 34.30 3.03 -16.09
C MET A 977 33.90 4.34 -16.80
N ALA A 978 34.66 4.76 -17.81
CA ALA A 978 34.35 5.93 -18.62
C ALA A 978 33.38 5.58 -19.77
N THR A 979 32.39 6.44 -20.02
CA THR A 979 31.54 6.35 -21.22
C THR A 979 32.24 7.06 -22.38
N ASN A 980 32.86 6.28 -23.25
CA ASN A 980 33.66 6.83 -24.35
C ASN A 980 32.94 6.82 -25.72
N ILE A 981 31.61 6.68 -25.72
CA ILE A 981 30.80 6.67 -26.95
C ILE A 981 30.98 8.00 -27.71
N PRO A 982 31.42 7.98 -28.98
CA PRO A 982 31.57 9.21 -29.74
C PRO A 982 30.21 9.88 -29.95
N THR A 983 30.18 11.21 -29.90
CA THR A 983 28.96 11.98 -30.20
C THR A 983 28.42 11.66 -31.60
N LEU A 984 27.09 11.57 -31.75
CA LEU A 984 26.40 11.22 -33.00
C LEU A 984 26.91 12.00 -34.23
N GLY A 985 27.29 13.27 -34.07
CA GLY A 985 27.84 14.09 -35.16
C GLY A 985 29.12 13.55 -35.82
N ARG A 986 29.91 12.74 -35.10
CA ARG A 986 31.15 12.09 -35.56
C ARG A 986 30.88 10.77 -36.30
N TRP A 987 29.68 10.22 -36.19
CA TRP A 987 29.34 8.95 -36.83
C TRP A 987 29.23 9.13 -38.35
N ASN A 988 29.68 8.12 -39.08
CA ASN A 988 29.73 8.09 -40.54
C ASN A 988 29.39 6.67 -41.05
N LYS A 989 29.48 6.43 -42.36
CA LYS A 989 29.14 5.11 -42.95
C LYS A 989 30.03 3.94 -42.48
N LYS A 990 31.22 4.22 -41.93
CA LYS A 990 32.13 3.20 -41.38
C LYS A 990 31.88 2.93 -39.90
N THR A 991 31.11 3.79 -39.21
CA THR A 991 30.81 3.61 -37.79
C THR A 991 29.96 2.36 -37.60
N LYS A 992 30.48 1.41 -36.83
CA LYS A 992 29.76 0.18 -36.48
C LYS A 992 28.96 0.44 -35.22
N VAL A 993 27.64 0.30 -35.32
CA VAL A 993 26.70 0.49 -34.22
C VAL A 993 25.93 -0.81 -34.03
N ARG A 994 25.95 -1.37 -32.82
CA ARG A 994 25.14 -2.53 -32.45
C ARG A 994 24.58 -2.39 -31.04
N VAL A 995 23.35 -2.88 -30.84
CA VAL A 995 22.77 -3.06 -29.50
C VAL A 995 23.19 -4.43 -29.00
N ILE A 996 23.72 -4.49 -27.78
CA ILE A 996 24.13 -5.74 -27.13
C ILE A 996 22.96 -6.23 -26.26
N GLU A 997 22.56 -7.48 -26.48
CA GLU A 997 21.62 -8.18 -25.61
C GLU A 997 22.39 -8.83 -24.46
N GLU A 998 22.12 -8.41 -23.23
CA GLU A 998 22.64 -9.04 -21.99
C GLU A 998 21.51 -9.78 -21.26
N ASP A 999 21.79 -10.98 -20.74
CA ASP A 999 20.87 -11.68 -19.84
C ASP A 999 20.98 -11.20 -18.38
N CYS A 1000 20.22 -11.79 -17.46
CA CYS A 1000 20.26 -11.40 -16.06
C CYS A 1000 21.54 -11.82 -15.32
N LEU A 1001 22.35 -12.70 -15.90
CA LEU A 1001 23.66 -13.10 -15.36
C LEU A 1001 24.81 -12.25 -15.90
N GLY A 1002 24.58 -11.54 -17.02
CA GLY A 1002 25.56 -10.68 -17.69
C GLY A 1002 26.17 -11.30 -18.94
N TYR A 1003 25.65 -12.44 -19.40
CA TYR A 1003 26.06 -13.03 -20.67
C TYR A 1003 25.51 -12.21 -21.82
N CYS A 1004 26.40 -11.83 -22.73
CA CYS A 1004 26.08 -11.08 -23.94
C CYS A 1004 25.87 -12.03 -25.11
N TYR A 1005 24.88 -11.73 -25.95
CA TYR A 1005 24.57 -12.48 -27.16
C TYR A 1005 24.54 -11.52 -28.36
N ASP A 1006 24.96 -12.00 -29.54
CA ASP A 1006 24.76 -11.24 -30.78
C ASP A 1006 23.25 -11.22 -31.09
N ALA A 1007 22.69 -10.00 -31.16
CA ALA A 1007 21.26 -9.79 -31.32
C ALA A 1007 20.72 -10.57 -32.53
N ARG A 1008 19.72 -11.43 -32.30
CA ARG A 1008 18.91 -11.96 -33.40
C ARG A 1008 18.23 -10.77 -34.07
N THR A 1009 18.33 -10.67 -35.39
CA THR A 1009 17.42 -9.84 -36.21
C THR A 1009 15.99 -10.17 -35.80
N MET A 1010 15.38 -9.33 -34.95
CA MET A 1010 13.97 -9.40 -34.62
C MET A 1010 13.17 -9.04 -35.88
N GLY A 1011 12.93 -10.04 -36.73
CA GLY A 1011 11.86 -10.01 -37.70
C GLY A 1011 10.53 -10.13 -36.95
N GLY A 1012 9.71 -9.08 -37.03
CA GLY A 1012 8.30 -9.09 -36.64
C GLY A 1012 8.01 -8.56 -35.23
N VAL A 1013 7.69 -7.27 -35.14
CA VAL A 1013 6.73 -6.72 -34.16
C VAL A 1013 5.57 -6.14 -34.95
#